data_AF-B5YHG0-F1
#
_entry.id   AF-B5YHG0-F1
#
_cell.length_a   1.000
_cell.length_b   1.000
_cell.length_c   1.000
_cell.angle_alpha   90.00
_cell.angle_beta   90.00
_cell.angle_gamma   90.00
#
_symmetry.space_group_name_H-M   'P 1'
#
loop_
_entity.id
_entity.type
_entity.pdbx_description
1 polymer ?
#
loop_
_entity_poly.entity_id
_entity_poly.type
_entity_poly.pdbx_seq_one_letter_code
_entity_poly.pdbx_strand_id
1 'polypeptide(L)'
;MEKIKQTFELTDNAIEVLKRRYLKKNEDGILIETPEELFTRVATAIAQIDTIYGKSEKEVYRTKEEFFELMTSLRFLPNSPTLMNAGTPLGQLSACFVLPVEDSMEGIFDAVKYAAIIHKSGGGTGFSFSRLRPKGDVVGSTKGISSGPVSFMSVFDSATEAVKQGGRRRGANMGLLRVDHPDILEFITCKDDLTKFTNFNISVGLTEEFMKAVINDEEYELINPRSGKIVKRLKAKEVFDLIVHQAWKNGEPGIVFLDRINAANPTPSLGEIEATNPCGEQPLLPYESCNLGSINLAKMVKDNSVDWELLKDTVWKAVHFLDNVIDANKYPLSLIEQNTKANRKIGLGVMGWADMLIQLKIPYNSKEALNLAEELMKFILHEGRLASKELAKERGTFPNYAKSIYYDKMPLRNATITTIAPTGTLSIIAGCSSGIEPLFALCFARNVMDGTRLVEVNPYFKKEMEKIGIWSDSLADKIAETGSIQGIKEIPEEIKKIFVTAHEVSPSEHIRMQAAFQQYVDNAVSKTVNLPNQATEEDVREVYLLAYRLGCKGVTVYRDGSRHGQVIQKGKTESPALQISLKPRKRPETLKGVTRLMKTGCGNLYVTINKDKDGKPFEVFTNIGKAGGCAASQAEAIGRLISLALRSGIEPQEIVKQLKGISCHAPVWSGNGKITSCSDAIAKAIEAELRETKGNSLENKEEIKNNSEAAHYGACPECGSSLSYEEGCVICHSCGFTRCS
;
A
#
# COMPACT_ATOMS: atom_id res chain seq x y z
N MET A 1 -6.81 -26.56 24.67
CA MET A 1 -7.53 -25.72 23.70
C MET A 1 -8.45 -26.62 22.91
N GLU A 2 -9.68 -26.80 23.38
CA GLU A 2 -10.71 -27.48 22.60
C GLU A 2 -10.95 -26.68 21.32
N LYS A 3 -10.91 -27.36 20.16
CA LYS A 3 -11.28 -26.77 18.87
C LYS A 3 -12.77 -26.40 18.96
N ILE A 4 -13.05 -25.11 19.11
CA ILE A 4 -14.39 -24.55 18.92
C ILE A 4 -14.85 -24.98 17.52
N LYS A 5 -15.92 -25.80 17.46
CA LYS A 5 -16.54 -26.28 16.23
C LYS A 5 -17.12 -25.09 15.48
N GLN A 6 -16.47 -24.67 14.39
CA GLN A 6 -17.08 -23.72 13.45
C GLN A 6 -18.19 -24.43 12.67
N THR A 7 -19.32 -23.75 12.47
CA THR A 7 -20.49 -24.27 11.72
C THR A 7 -20.34 -24.14 10.19
N PHE A 8 -19.26 -23.49 9.72
CA PHE A 8 -18.95 -23.27 8.30
C PHE A 8 -17.43 -23.32 8.07
N GLU A 9 -17.01 -23.66 6.84
CA GLU A 9 -15.60 -23.85 6.50
C GLU A 9 -14.94 -22.57 5.96
N LEU A 10 -13.78 -22.23 6.52
CA LEU A 10 -12.90 -21.17 6.04
C LEU A 10 -11.52 -21.76 5.73
N THR A 11 -10.81 -21.19 4.76
CA THR A 11 -9.42 -21.57 4.48
C THR A 11 -8.50 -21.13 5.62
N ASP A 12 -7.36 -21.79 5.81
CA ASP A 12 -6.37 -21.40 6.83
C ASP A 12 -5.89 -19.96 6.63
N ASN A 13 -5.74 -19.54 5.37
CA ASN A 13 -5.41 -18.17 5.01
C ASN A 13 -6.50 -17.17 5.39
N ALA A 14 -7.77 -17.51 5.16
CA ALA A 14 -8.89 -16.67 5.59
C ALA A 14 -8.87 -16.50 7.12
N ILE A 15 -8.67 -17.60 7.86
CA ILE A 15 -8.58 -17.58 9.33
C ILE A 15 -7.43 -16.67 9.79
N GLU A 16 -6.25 -16.78 9.18
CA GLU A 16 -5.11 -15.95 9.56
C GLU A 16 -5.33 -14.47 9.26
N VAL A 17 -5.93 -14.14 8.12
CA VAL A 17 -6.32 -12.76 7.77
C VAL A 17 -7.33 -12.21 8.77
N LEU A 18 -8.34 -13.00 9.14
CA LEU A 18 -9.34 -12.64 10.14
C LEU A 18 -8.69 -12.34 11.49
N LYS A 19 -7.83 -13.24 12.00
CA LYS A 19 -7.09 -13.07 13.26
C LYS A 19 -6.22 -11.82 13.27
N ARG A 20 -5.55 -11.52 12.16
CA ARG A 20 -4.64 -10.36 12.10
C ARG A 20 -5.39 -9.04 12.08
N ARG A 21 -6.52 -8.95 11.37
CA ARG A 21 -7.10 -7.66 10.97
C ARG A 21 -8.55 -7.43 11.42
N TYR A 22 -9.36 -8.47 11.60
CA TYR A 22 -10.82 -8.33 11.74
C TYR A 22 -11.34 -8.71 13.12
N LEU A 23 -10.84 -9.81 13.69
CA LEU A 23 -11.30 -10.31 14.98
C LEU A 23 -10.95 -9.30 16.09
N LYS A 24 -11.91 -9.05 16.99
CA LYS A 24 -11.70 -8.18 18.15
C LYS A 24 -10.57 -8.71 19.04
N LYS A 25 -9.83 -7.74 19.59
CA LYS A 25 -8.80 -7.94 20.59
C LYS A 25 -9.17 -7.13 21.84
N ASN A 26 -8.85 -7.65 23.01
CA ASN A 26 -8.95 -6.89 24.26
C ASN A 26 -7.80 -5.85 24.36
N GLU A 27 -7.73 -5.14 25.48
CA GLU A 27 -6.72 -4.11 25.75
C GLU A 27 -5.28 -4.67 25.75
N ASP A 28 -5.11 -5.95 26.12
CA ASP A 28 -3.84 -6.67 26.10
C ASP A 28 -3.46 -7.21 24.70
N GLY A 29 -4.29 -6.97 23.69
CA GLY A 29 -4.08 -7.45 22.32
C GLY A 29 -4.43 -8.94 22.11
N ILE A 30 -5.05 -9.59 23.09
CA ILE A 30 -5.50 -10.99 23.03
C ILE A 30 -6.79 -11.07 22.22
N LEU A 31 -6.87 -12.06 21.32
CA LEU A 31 -8.08 -12.33 20.53
C LEU A 31 -9.23 -12.80 21.43
N ILE A 32 -10.37 -12.13 21.32
CA ILE A 32 -11.58 -12.40 22.12
C ILE A 32 -12.82 -12.67 21.26
N GLU A 33 -12.63 -12.82 19.96
CA GLU A 33 -13.72 -13.03 19.00
C GLU A 33 -13.30 -14.11 18.00
N THR A 34 -14.21 -15.02 17.73
CA THR A 34 -14.12 -16.06 16.70
C THR A 34 -14.74 -15.58 15.38
N PRO A 35 -14.45 -16.22 14.23
CA PRO A 35 -15.09 -15.88 12.97
C PRO A 35 -16.63 -15.91 13.00
N GLU A 36 -17.21 -16.87 13.72
CA GLU A 36 -18.66 -16.98 13.87
C GLU A 36 -19.24 -15.81 14.69
N GLU A 37 -18.56 -15.42 15.77
CA GLU A 37 -18.93 -14.24 16.58
C GLU A 37 -18.77 -12.92 15.79
N LEU A 38 -17.73 -12.81 14.95
CA LEU A 38 -17.55 -11.68 14.02
C LEU A 38 -18.77 -11.52 13.10
N PHE A 39 -19.17 -12.60 12.41
CA PHE A 39 -20.32 -12.52 11.49
C PHE A 39 -21.64 -12.32 12.23
N THR A 40 -21.80 -12.94 13.41
CA THR A 40 -22.96 -12.73 14.28
C THR A 40 -23.08 -11.27 14.70
N ARG A 41 -21.98 -10.65 15.14
CA ARG A 41 -21.92 -9.23 15.50
C ARG A 41 -22.32 -8.35 14.34
N VAL A 42 -21.73 -8.58 13.16
CA VAL A 42 -22.00 -7.77 11.98
C VAL A 42 -23.47 -7.91 11.57
N ALA A 43 -23.98 -9.13 11.44
CA ALA A 43 -25.37 -9.39 11.09
C ALA A 43 -26.36 -8.74 12.07
N THR A 44 -26.11 -8.89 13.38
CA THR A 44 -26.95 -8.31 14.43
C THR A 44 -26.95 -6.78 14.36
N ALA A 45 -25.78 -6.15 14.27
CA ALA A 45 -25.66 -4.70 14.24
C ALA A 45 -26.34 -4.07 13.01
N ILE A 46 -26.27 -4.73 11.85
CA ILE A 46 -26.88 -4.23 10.61
C ILE A 46 -28.38 -4.54 10.55
N ALA A 47 -28.83 -5.71 11.00
CA ALA A 47 -30.25 -6.05 11.02
C ALA A 47 -31.06 -5.18 11.99
N GLN A 48 -30.47 -4.76 13.11
CA GLN A 48 -31.15 -3.93 14.12
C GLN A 48 -31.70 -2.60 13.57
N ILE A 49 -31.15 -2.10 12.46
CA ILE A 49 -31.63 -0.90 11.77
C ILE A 49 -33.05 -1.05 11.26
N ASP A 50 -33.51 -2.27 10.97
CA ASP A 50 -34.89 -2.47 10.53
C ASP A 50 -35.93 -2.03 11.58
N THR A 51 -35.56 -1.95 12.87
CA THR A 51 -36.44 -1.43 13.93
C THR A 51 -36.82 0.03 13.72
N ILE A 52 -35.91 0.87 13.20
CA ILE A 52 -36.23 2.30 12.95
C ILE A 52 -37.19 2.48 11.76
N TYR A 53 -37.41 1.42 10.98
CA TYR A 53 -38.37 1.34 9.89
C TYR A 53 -39.64 0.55 10.26
N GLY A 54 -39.84 0.28 11.55
CA GLY A 54 -41.09 -0.30 12.06
C GLY A 54 -41.18 -1.82 12.03
N LYS A 55 -40.09 -2.54 11.69
CA LYS A 55 -40.07 -4.00 11.75
C LYS A 55 -40.10 -4.50 13.20
N SER A 56 -40.87 -5.56 13.43
CA SER A 56 -40.95 -6.24 14.72
C SER A 56 -39.65 -6.97 15.08
N GLU A 57 -39.45 -7.30 16.35
CA GLU A 57 -38.28 -8.09 16.80
C GLU A 57 -38.13 -9.42 16.04
N LYS A 58 -39.25 -10.06 15.70
CA LYS A 58 -39.26 -11.32 14.93
C LYS A 58 -38.74 -11.11 13.50
N GLU A 59 -39.11 -10.02 12.85
CA GLU A 59 -38.66 -9.68 11.50
C GLU A 59 -37.19 -9.24 11.49
N VAL A 60 -36.76 -8.49 12.51
CA VAL A 60 -35.35 -8.14 12.72
C VAL A 60 -34.51 -9.40 12.94
N TYR A 61 -35.00 -10.34 13.75
CA TYR A 61 -34.33 -11.63 13.96
C TYR A 61 -34.21 -12.40 12.64
N ARG A 62 -35.27 -12.48 11.83
CA ARG A 62 -35.19 -13.12 10.50
C ARG A 62 -34.15 -12.45 9.61
N THR A 63 -34.13 -11.12 9.57
CA THR A 63 -33.15 -10.34 8.80
C THR A 63 -31.71 -10.61 9.27
N LYS A 64 -31.50 -10.70 10.59
CA LYS A 64 -30.20 -11.09 11.17
C LYS A 64 -29.76 -12.46 10.66
N GLU A 65 -30.65 -13.46 10.70
CA GLU A 65 -30.31 -14.81 10.23
C GLU A 65 -29.99 -14.83 8.74
N GLU A 66 -30.76 -14.10 7.91
CA GLU A 66 -30.48 -13.95 6.47
C GLU A 66 -29.11 -13.31 6.21
N PHE A 67 -28.76 -12.24 6.94
CA PHE A 67 -27.46 -11.58 6.82
C PHE A 67 -26.30 -12.44 7.34
N PHE A 68 -26.53 -13.18 8.43
CA PHE A 68 -25.57 -14.13 8.95
C PHE A 68 -25.29 -15.24 7.92
N GLU A 69 -26.34 -15.84 7.36
CA GLU A 69 -26.24 -16.87 6.32
C GLU A 69 -25.52 -16.35 5.07
N LEU A 70 -25.81 -15.12 4.61
CA LEU A 70 -25.11 -14.52 3.47
C LEU A 70 -23.58 -14.51 3.65
N MET A 71 -23.12 -14.15 4.85
CA MET A 71 -21.70 -14.05 5.17
C MET A 71 -21.06 -15.41 5.45
N THR A 72 -21.73 -16.31 6.19
CA THR A 72 -21.18 -17.64 6.54
C THR A 72 -21.19 -18.61 5.36
N SER A 73 -22.15 -18.47 4.43
CA SER A 73 -22.12 -19.17 3.14
C SER A 73 -21.10 -18.59 2.15
N LEU A 74 -20.46 -17.46 2.50
CA LEU A 74 -19.52 -16.70 1.67
C LEU A 74 -20.10 -16.28 0.31
N ARG A 75 -21.44 -16.22 0.20
CA ARG A 75 -22.16 -15.69 -0.98
C ARG A 75 -21.99 -14.20 -1.13
N PHE A 76 -21.88 -13.48 0.00
CA PHE A 76 -21.68 -12.04 0.03
C PHE A 76 -20.79 -11.65 1.22
N LEU A 77 -19.87 -10.72 1.00
CA LEU A 77 -19.13 -10.07 2.09
C LEU A 77 -19.19 -8.53 1.94
N PRO A 78 -19.47 -7.79 3.03
CA PRO A 78 -19.36 -6.34 3.01
C PRO A 78 -17.89 -5.90 3.07
N ASN A 79 -17.63 -4.63 2.76
CA ASN A 79 -16.27 -4.08 2.79
C ASN A 79 -15.59 -4.22 4.16
N SER A 80 -14.26 -4.17 4.16
CA SER A 80 -13.48 -4.38 5.38
C SER A 80 -13.88 -3.50 6.57
N PRO A 81 -14.14 -2.18 6.42
CA PRO A 81 -14.62 -1.35 7.53
C PRO A 81 -15.89 -1.87 8.21
N THR A 82 -16.88 -2.35 7.45
CA THR A 82 -18.10 -2.97 8.00
C THR A 82 -17.77 -4.18 8.86
N LEU A 83 -16.95 -5.12 8.36
CA LEU A 83 -16.55 -6.31 9.13
C LEU A 83 -15.79 -5.92 10.41
N MET A 84 -14.87 -4.95 10.30
CA MET A 84 -14.04 -4.50 11.41
C MET A 84 -14.83 -3.76 12.48
N ASN A 85 -15.80 -2.92 12.10
CA ASN A 85 -16.33 -1.87 12.96
C ASN A 85 -17.82 -1.99 13.30
N ALA A 86 -18.61 -2.81 12.60
CA ALA A 86 -20.04 -2.99 12.94
C ALA A 86 -20.20 -3.52 14.36
N GLY A 87 -21.09 -2.92 15.17
CA GLY A 87 -21.27 -3.32 16.57
C GLY A 87 -20.04 -3.03 17.45
N THR A 88 -19.25 -2.01 17.11
CA THR A 88 -18.12 -1.54 17.93
C THR A 88 -18.28 -0.04 18.26
N PRO A 89 -17.55 0.48 19.26
CA PRO A 89 -17.59 1.91 19.58
C PRO A 89 -17.24 2.80 18.38
N LEU A 90 -16.22 2.44 17.59
CA LEU A 90 -15.77 3.19 16.42
C LEU A 90 -16.87 3.28 15.35
N GLY A 91 -17.51 2.17 15.01
CA GLY A 91 -18.75 2.13 14.24
C GLY A 91 -18.74 2.72 12.82
N GLN A 92 -17.58 3.06 12.26
CA GLN A 92 -17.48 3.61 10.90
C GLN A 92 -17.41 2.48 9.86
N LEU A 93 -18.36 2.43 8.91
CA LEU A 93 -18.63 1.24 8.08
C LEU A 93 -18.36 1.42 6.58
N SER A 94 -18.17 2.65 6.10
CA SER A 94 -17.87 2.97 4.69
C SER A 94 -16.38 2.85 4.38
N ALA A 95 -16.03 2.36 3.19
CA ALA A 95 -14.63 2.29 2.76
C ALA A 95 -14.16 3.51 1.95
N CYS A 96 -15.08 4.22 1.30
CA CYS A 96 -14.77 5.18 0.26
C CYS A 96 -15.33 6.56 0.58
N PHE A 97 -14.50 7.59 0.43
CA PHE A 97 -14.84 8.99 0.67
C PHE A 97 -14.23 9.86 -0.42
N VAL A 98 -14.89 10.98 -0.74
CA VAL A 98 -14.31 12.06 -1.55
C VAL A 98 -14.47 13.38 -0.81
N LEU A 99 -13.38 14.15 -0.72
CA LEU A 99 -13.36 15.48 -0.12
C LEU A 99 -12.94 16.52 -1.16
N PRO A 100 -13.57 17.71 -1.16
CA PRO A 100 -13.11 18.82 -1.99
C PRO A 100 -11.83 19.42 -1.40
N VAL A 101 -11.03 20.06 -2.25
CA VAL A 101 -9.89 20.87 -1.83
C VAL A 101 -10.13 22.29 -2.32
N GLU A 102 -10.70 23.14 -1.46
CA GLU A 102 -11.04 24.52 -1.83
C GLU A 102 -9.77 25.38 -1.94
N ASP A 103 -9.80 26.40 -2.81
CA ASP A 103 -8.67 27.31 -3.09
C ASP A 103 -8.47 28.37 -1.99
N SER A 104 -8.34 27.91 -0.74
CA SER A 104 -8.00 28.71 0.44
C SER A 104 -7.16 27.89 1.42
N MET A 105 -6.40 28.55 2.29
CA MET A 105 -5.59 27.85 3.29
C MET A 105 -6.47 27.06 4.27
N GLU A 106 -7.59 27.66 4.69
CA GLU A 106 -8.58 27.03 5.55
C GLU A 106 -9.17 25.79 4.89
N GLY A 107 -9.57 25.90 3.61
CA GLY A 107 -10.14 24.78 2.86
C GLY A 107 -9.15 23.63 2.64
N ILE A 108 -7.91 23.95 2.30
CA ILE A 108 -6.83 22.97 2.15
C ILE A 108 -6.59 22.22 3.47
N PHE A 109 -6.41 22.93 4.58
CA PHE A 109 -6.10 22.31 5.86
C PHE A 109 -7.31 21.64 6.53
N ASP A 110 -8.53 22.10 6.25
CA ASP A 110 -9.75 21.38 6.60
C ASP A 110 -9.82 20.04 5.87
N ALA A 111 -9.52 20.00 4.56
CA ALA A 111 -9.45 18.74 3.81
C ALA A 111 -8.38 17.79 4.37
N VAL A 112 -7.19 18.29 4.75
CA VAL A 112 -6.15 17.49 5.43
C VAL A 112 -6.65 16.94 6.77
N LYS A 113 -7.27 17.78 7.60
CA LYS A 113 -7.85 17.40 8.89
C LYS A 113 -8.92 16.32 8.74
N TYR A 114 -9.85 16.53 7.82
CA TYR A 114 -10.94 15.60 7.53
C TYR A 114 -10.42 14.26 7.02
N ALA A 115 -9.45 14.28 6.11
CA ALA A 115 -8.76 13.08 5.64
C ALA A 115 -8.11 12.30 6.80
N ALA A 116 -7.42 12.98 7.71
CA ALA A 116 -6.79 12.34 8.87
C ALA A 116 -7.82 11.65 9.78
N ILE A 117 -8.98 12.28 10.00
CA ILE A 117 -10.08 11.68 10.80
C ILE A 117 -10.66 10.46 10.10
N ILE A 118 -10.87 10.52 8.78
CA ILE A 118 -11.37 9.38 7.98
C ILE A 118 -10.37 8.22 7.98
N HIS A 119 -9.08 8.51 7.82
CA HIS A 119 -8.03 7.47 7.80
C HIS A 119 -7.87 6.79 9.15
N LYS A 120 -8.05 7.53 10.26
CA LYS A 120 -8.08 6.96 11.61
C LYS A 120 -9.10 5.82 11.74
N SER A 121 -10.23 5.89 11.03
CA SER A 121 -11.27 4.86 11.05
C SER A 121 -11.12 3.78 9.98
N GLY A 122 -10.10 3.87 9.11
CA GLY A 122 -9.82 2.88 8.05
C GLY A 122 -10.47 3.16 6.69
N GLY A 123 -11.05 4.34 6.51
CA GLY A 123 -11.53 4.82 5.21
C GLY A 123 -10.39 5.25 4.28
N GLY A 124 -10.63 5.25 2.97
CA GLY A 124 -9.75 5.83 1.97
C GLY A 124 -10.39 7.06 1.32
N THR A 125 -9.58 8.07 0.97
CA THR A 125 -10.10 9.38 0.57
C THR A 125 -9.64 9.77 -0.83
N GLY A 126 -10.55 10.28 -1.64
CA GLY A 126 -10.24 10.91 -2.93
C GLY A 126 -10.29 12.43 -2.86
N PHE A 127 -9.45 13.08 -3.66
CA PHE A 127 -9.35 14.53 -3.75
C PHE A 127 -9.25 14.95 -5.22
N SER A 128 -10.02 15.98 -5.59
CA SER A 128 -9.72 16.78 -6.78
C SER A 128 -8.92 18.00 -6.32
N PHE A 129 -7.71 18.13 -6.84
CA PHE A 129 -6.87 19.31 -6.63
C PHE A 129 -7.10 20.39 -7.70
N SER A 130 -8.08 20.18 -8.58
CA SER A 130 -8.32 20.99 -9.77
C SER A 130 -8.87 22.40 -9.48
N ARG A 131 -9.40 22.62 -8.27
CA ARG A 131 -9.88 23.94 -7.84
C ARG A 131 -8.74 24.86 -7.41
N LEU A 132 -7.60 24.29 -7.00
CA LEU A 132 -6.47 25.07 -6.49
C LEU A 132 -5.86 25.92 -7.61
N ARG A 133 -5.54 27.17 -7.31
CA ARG A 133 -4.86 28.03 -8.28
C ARG A 133 -3.45 27.50 -8.62
N PRO A 134 -2.97 27.72 -9.86
CA PRO A 134 -1.71 27.16 -10.29
C PRO A 134 -0.52 27.81 -9.58
N LYS A 135 0.62 27.14 -9.64
CA LYS A 135 1.91 27.62 -9.15
C LYS A 135 2.25 28.97 -9.79
N GLY A 136 2.70 29.92 -8.97
CA GLY A 136 3.00 31.28 -9.42
C GLY A 136 1.80 32.22 -9.49
N ASP A 137 0.54 31.75 -9.32
CA ASP A 137 -0.62 32.64 -9.29
C ASP A 137 -0.64 33.50 -8.02
N VAL A 138 -1.29 34.66 -8.08
CA VAL A 138 -1.29 35.67 -7.03
C VAL A 138 -2.06 35.21 -5.80
N VAL A 139 -1.48 35.41 -4.61
CA VAL A 139 -2.15 35.25 -3.31
C VAL A 139 -2.53 36.63 -2.78
N GLY A 140 -3.81 36.99 -2.91
CA GLY A 140 -4.29 38.36 -2.66
C GLY A 140 -4.04 38.88 -1.23
N SER A 141 -4.04 38.00 -0.22
CA SER A 141 -3.84 38.38 1.19
C SER A 141 -2.40 38.72 1.55
N THR A 142 -1.41 38.10 0.90
CA THR A 142 0.02 38.25 1.22
C THR A 142 0.83 38.92 0.12
N LYS A 143 0.22 39.18 -1.05
CA LYS A 143 0.90 39.56 -2.30
C LYS A 143 2.02 38.58 -2.72
N GLY A 144 2.02 37.37 -2.16
CA GLY A 144 2.92 36.29 -2.53
C GLY A 144 2.44 35.52 -3.75
N ILE A 145 3.17 34.45 -4.07
CA ILE A 145 2.85 33.52 -5.16
C ILE A 145 2.39 32.17 -4.60
N SER A 146 1.47 31.51 -5.30
CA SER A 146 0.97 30.18 -4.95
C SER A 146 2.04 29.11 -5.19
N SER A 147 2.07 28.10 -4.32
CA SER A 147 2.91 26.91 -4.49
C SER A 147 2.32 25.88 -5.47
N GLY A 148 1.04 26.01 -5.84
CA GLY A 148 0.34 25.09 -6.73
C GLY A 148 -0.13 23.78 -6.07
N PRO A 149 -0.97 22.98 -6.76
CA PRO A 149 -1.61 21.78 -6.21
C PRO A 149 -0.62 20.68 -5.83
N VAL A 150 0.41 20.45 -6.65
CA VAL A 150 1.42 19.39 -6.41
C VAL A 150 2.19 19.64 -5.10
N SER A 151 2.46 20.91 -4.78
CA SER A 151 3.07 21.27 -3.50
C SER A 151 2.16 20.93 -2.33
N PHE A 152 0.86 21.24 -2.41
CA PHE A 152 -0.08 20.92 -1.33
C PHE A 152 -0.33 19.42 -1.18
N MET A 153 -0.31 18.64 -2.26
CA MET A 153 -0.38 17.18 -2.21
C MET A 153 0.70 16.58 -1.27
N SER A 154 1.88 17.17 -1.18
CA SER A 154 2.95 16.71 -0.28
C SER A 154 2.57 16.82 1.20
N VAL A 155 1.73 17.79 1.55
CA VAL A 155 1.17 17.97 2.90
C VAL A 155 0.21 16.83 3.23
N PHE A 156 -0.68 16.48 2.29
CA PHE A 156 -1.59 15.34 2.45
C PHE A 156 -0.85 14.01 2.56
N ASP A 157 0.20 13.81 1.75
CA ASP A 157 1.01 12.60 1.77
C ASP A 157 1.71 12.42 3.13
N SER A 158 2.32 13.51 3.63
CA SER A 158 2.98 13.55 4.94
C SER A 158 1.99 13.31 6.09
N ALA A 159 0.82 13.95 6.04
CA ALA A 159 -0.23 13.76 7.04
C ALA A 159 -0.72 12.30 7.07
N THR A 160 -0.86 11.67 5.89
CA THR A 160 -1.29 10.27 5.78
C THR A 160 -0.25 9.30 6.37
N GLU A 161 1.04 9.55 6.14
CA GLU A 161 2.11 8.74 6.73
C GLU A 161 2.14 8.87 8.26
N ALA A 162 1.84 10.05 8.82
CA ALA A 162 1.76 10.24 10.26
C ALA A 162 0.59 9.47 10.90
N VAL A 163 -0.60 9.47 10.27
CA VAL A 163 -1.80 8.77 10.80
C VAL A 163 -1.64 7.25 10.79
N LYS A 164 -0.82 6.71 9.88
CA LYS A 164 -0.54 5.27 9.74
C LYS A 164 -0.01 4.61 11.01
N GLN A 165 0.62 5.37 11.92
CA GLN A 165 1.25 4.82 13.13
C GLN A 165 0.24 4.32 14.19
N GLY A 166 -1.06 4.63 14.07
CA GLY A 166 -2.09 4.24 15.05
C GLY A 166 -3.24 3.36 14.55
N GLY A 167 -3.34 3.08 13.24
CA GLY A 167 -4.52 2.44 12.63
C GLY A 167 -4.34 0.95 12.28
N ARG A 168 -5.45 0.18 12.26
CA ARG A 168 -5.47 -1.23 11.76
C ARG A 168 -5.22 -1.34 10.24
N ARG A 169 -5.33 -0.23 9.50
CA ARG A 169 -5.17 -0.13 8.04
C ARG A 169 -4.37 1.12 7.70
N ARG A 170 -3.51 1.03 6.67
CA ARG A 170 -2.81 2.18 6.08
C ARG A 170 -3.83 3.09 5.38
N GLY A 171 -3.78 4.40 5.63
CA GLY A 171 -4.55 5.38 4.85
C GLY A 171 -4.13 5.38 3.38
N ALA A 172 -5.07 5.63 2.49
CA ALA A 172 -4.83 5.64 1.05
C ALA A 172 -5.57 6.82 0.43
N ASN A 173 -4.89 7.52 -0.49
CA ASN A 173 -5.43 8.69 -1.15
C ASN A 173 -5.59 8.44 -2.66
N MET A 174 -6.60 9.05 -3.28
CA MET A 174 -6.61 9.34 -4.72
C MET A 174 -6.37 10.84 -4.90
N GLY A 175 -5.41 11.19 -5.74
CA GLY A 175 -5.18 12.57 -6.19
C GLY A 175 -5.56 12.68 -7.65
N LEU A 176 -6.52 13.55 -7.96
CA LEU A 176 -6.93 13.83 -9.33
C LEU A 176 -6.66 15.30 -9.67
N LEU A 177 -6.18 15.53 -10.90
CA LEU A 177 -6.08 16.85 -11.49
C LEU A 177 -6.68 16.81 -12.90
N ARG A 178 -7.55 17.76 -13.23
CA ARG A 178 -8.10 17.92 -14.58
C ARG A 178 -6.99 18.23 -15.59
N VAL A 179 -7.12 17.70 -16.79
CA VAL A 179 -6.11 17.82 -17.86
C VAL A 179 -5.92 19.26 -18.36
N ASP A 180 -6.93 20.12 -18.19
CA ASP A 180 -6.92 21.55 -18.52
C ASP A 180 -6.33 22.44 -17.42
N HIS A 181 -5.82 21.86 -16.33
CA HIS A 181 -5.17 22.62 -15.26
C HIS A 181 -3.75 23.10 -15.70
N PRO A 182 -3.32 24.36 -15.40
CA PRO A 182 -2.01 24.86 -15.84
C PRO A 182 -0.80 24.08 -15.33
N ASP A 183 -0.93 23.43 -14.17
CA ASP A 183 0.14 22.59 -13.56
C ASP A 183 0.06 21.11 -13.96
N ILE A 184 -0.69 20.77 -15.02
CA ILE A 184 -0.90 19.36 -15.43
C ILE A 184 0.40 18.61 -15.73
N LEU A 185 1.39 19.26 -16.34
CA LEU A 185 2.67 18.63 -16.66
C LEU A 185 3.45 18.25 -15.40
N GLU A 186 3.49 19.15 -14.40
CA GLU A 186 4.14 18.89 -13.09
C GLU A 186 3.41 17.76 -12.34
N PHE A 187 2.09 17.68 -12.47
CA PHE A 187 1.29 16.62 -11.86
C PHE A 187 1.52 15.26 -12.52
N ILE A 188 1.58 15.17 -13.85
CA ILE A 188 1.86 13.92 -14.57
C ILE A 188 3.23 13.34 -14.16
N THR A 189 4.22 14.19 -13.92
CA THR A 189 5.58 13.78 -13.57
C THR A 189 5.88 13.74 -12.08
N CYS A 190 4.90 14.03 -11.20
CA CYS A 190 5.19 14.21 -9.76
C CYS A 190 5.71 12.94 -9.06
N LYS A 191 5.52 11.77 -9.68
CA LYS A 191 5.99 10.46 -9.19
C LYS A 191 7.20 9.89 -9.93
N ASP A 192 7.95 10.73 -10.64
CA ASP A 192 9.28 10.32 -11.12
C ASP A 192 10.20 9.88 -9.98
N ASP A 193 10.08 10.53 -8.83
CA ASP A 193 10.68 10.09 -7.58
C ASP A 193 9.71 9.15 -6.84
N LEU A 194 9.96 7.84 -6.93
CA LEU A 194 9.15 6.80 -6.29
C LEU A 194 9.12 6.88 -4.76
N THR A 195 9.96 7.71 -4.14
CA THR A 195 9.95 7.93 -2.69
C THR A 195 8.94 8.99 -2.25
N LYS A 196 8.36 9.76 -3.19
CA LYS A 196 7.35 10.78 -2.93
C LYS A 196 5.96 10.29 -3.26
N PHE A 197 4.95 10.88 -2.60
CA PHE A 197 3.54 10.60 -2.84
C PHE A 197 3.18 9.11 -2.69
N THR A 198 3.87 8.40 -1.78
CA THR A 198 3.73 6.95 -1.61
C THR A 198 2.39 6.52 -1.01
N ASN A 199 1.62 7.47 -0.47
CA ASN A 199 0.28 7.26 0.04
C ASN A 199 -0.83 7.68 -0.93
N PHE A 200 -0.46 8.19 -2.12
CA PHE A 200 -1.40 8.52 -3.19
C PHE A 200 -1.41 7.43 -4.25
N ASN A 201 -2.59 7.22 -4.84
CA ASN A 201 -2.74 6.88 -6.25
C ASN A 201 -3.03 8.18 -7.00
N ILE A 202 -2.51 8.33 -8.21
CA ILE A 202 -2.63 9.56 -9.00
C ILE A 202 -3.32 9.25 -10.31
N SER A 203 -4.29 10.07 -10.71
CA SER A 203 -4.96 9.96 -11.99
C SER A 203 -5.21 11.31 -12.64
N VAL A 204 -5.11 11.38 -13.96
CA VAL A 204 -5.49 12.57 -14.72
C VAL A 204 -6.98 12.50 -15.06
N GLY A 205 -7.70 13.58 -14.76
CA GLY A 205 -9.09 13.78 -15.19
C GLY A 205 -9.15 14.26 -16.63
N LEU A 206 -9.40 13.34 -17.55
CA LEU A 206 -9.56 13.62 -18.98
C LEU A 206 -10.98 14.08 -19.30
N THR A 207 -11.07 15.02 -20.24
CA THR A 207 -12.34 15.50 -20.82
C THR A 207 -12.51 14.94 -22.24
N GLU A 208 -13.75 14.89 -22.72
CA GLU A 208 -14.10 14.54 -24.09
C GLU A 208 -13.50 15.55 -25.08
N GLU A 209 -13.38 16.82 -24.69
CA GLU A 209 -12.69 17.85 -25.48
C GLU A 209 -11.21 17.53 -25.68
N PHE A 210 -10.50 17.21 -24.59
CA PHE A 210 -9.09 16.82 -24.67
C PHE A 210 -8.89 15.56 -25.50
N MET A 211 -9.73 14.54 -25.32
CA MET A 211 -9.61 13.29 -26.07
C MET A 211 -9.86 13.48 -27.58
N LYS A 212 -10.81 14.35 -27.96
CA LYS A 212 -11.00 14.74 -29.37
C LYS A 212 -9.76 15.45 -29.91
N ALA A 213 -9.20 16.38 -29.14
CA ALA A 213 -7.98 17.08 -29.54
C ALA A 213 -6.78 16.12 -29.69
N VAL A 214 -6.64 15.09 -28.86
CA VAL A 214 -5.63 14.02 -29.02
C VAL A 214 -5.80 13.29 -30.35
N ILE A 215 -7.03 12.88 -30.67
CA ILE A 215 -7.36 12.13 -31.89
C ILE A 215 -7.10 12.97 -33.15
N ASN A 216 -7.43 14.26 -33.09
CA ASN A 216 -7.29 15.20 -34.22
C ASN A 216 -5.91 15.87 -34.32
N ASP A 217 -4.99 15.59 -33.38
CA ASP A 217 -3.67 16.23 -33.28
C ASP A 217 -3.75 17.77 -33.11
N GLU A 218 -4.71 18.22 -32.31
CA GLU A 218 -5.02 19.61 -32.05
C GLU A 218 -4.38 20.13 -30.75
N GLU A 219 -4.41 21.45 -30.58
CA GLU A 219 -4.10 22.09 -29.30
C GLU A 219 -5.34 22.19 -28.43
N TYR A 220 -5.14 22.23 -27.11
CA TYR A 220 -6.20 22.49 -26.14
C TYR A 220 -5.75 23.56 -25.12
N GLU A 221 -6.70 24.12 -24.41
CA GLU A 221 -6.50 25.27 -23.52
C GLU A 221 -6.23 24.82 -22.08
N LEU A 222 -5.25 25.47 -21.44
CA LEU A 222 -5.06 25.40 -19.99
C LEU A 222 -5.73 26.60 -19.32
N ILE A 223 -6.62 26.33 -18.38
CA ILE A 223 -7.52 27.32 -17.79
C ILE A 223 -7.18 27.48 -16.31
N ASN A 224 -6.92 28.71 -15.88
CA ASN A 224 -6.73 28.99 -14.45
C ASN A 224 -8.08 28.89 -13.72
N PRO A 225 -8.25 27.96 -12.76
CA PRO A 225 -9.55 27.68 -12.13
C PRO A 225 -10.10 28.86 -11.32
N ARG A 226 -9.22 29.73 -10.81
CA ARG A 226 -9.63 30.92 -10.04
C ARG A 226 -10.15 32.04 -10.94
N SER A 227 -9.52 32.24 -12.10
CA SER A 227 -9.84 33.38 -12.99
C SER A 227 -10.73 33.03 -14.18
N GLY A 228 -10.85 31.75 -14.52
CA GLY A 228 -11.53 31.27 -15.73
C GLY A 228 -10.82 31.66 -17.04
N LYS A 229 -9.61 32.22 -16.97
CA LYS A 229 -8.86 32.67 -18.14
C LYS A 229 -7.94 31.57 -18.67
N ILE A 230 -7.82 31.54 -20.00
CA ILE A 230 -6.82 30.73 -20.70
C ILE A 230 -5.44 31.30 -20.36
N VAL A 231 -4.55 30.44 -19.86
CA VAL A 231 -3.17 30.79 -19.50
C VAL A 231 -2.18 30.35 -20.58
N LYS A 232 -2.43 29.18 -21.18
CA LYS A 232 -1.53 28.56 -22.15
C LYS A 232 -2.33 27.61 -23.05
N ARG A 233 -1.79 27.30 -24.22
CA ARG A 233 -2.23 26.18 -25.07
C ARG A 233 -1.12 25.14 -25.17
N LEU A 234 -1.49 23.86 -25.19
CA LEU A 234 -0.57 22.73 -25.37
C LEU A 234 -1.07 21.82 -26.48
N LYS A 235 -0.16 21.12 -27.16
CA LYS A 235 -0.50 20.02 -28.05
C LYS A 235 -1.08 18.87 -27.24
N ALA A 236 -2.34 18.50 -27.49
CA ALA A 236 -3.03 17.49 -26.70
C ALA A 236 -2.31 16.14 -26.77
N LYS A 237 -1.81 15.78 -27.96
CA LYS A 237 -1.04 14.56 -28.20
C LYS A 237 0.24 14.49 -27.36
N GLU A 238 1.00 15.57 -27.25
CA GLU A 238 2.23 15.59 -26.43
C GLU A 238 1.93 15.38 -24.94
N VAL A 239 0.84 15.96 -24.42
CA VAL A 239 0.41 15.74 -23.03
C VAL A 239 -0.05 14.30 -22.83
N PHE A 240 -0.79 13.74 -23.78
CA PHE A 240 -1.23 12.34 -23.73
C PHE A 240 -0.04 11.37 -23.81
N ASP A 241 0.95 11.66 -24.65
CA ASP A 241 2.20 10.89 -24.75
C ASP A 241 2.96 10.89 -23.43
N LEU A 242 3.01 12.02 -22.73
CA LEU A 242 3.62 12.12 -21.41
C LEU A 242 2.88 11.26 -20.37
N ILE A 243 1.54 11.24 -20.40
CA ILE A 243 0.72 10.39 -19.53
C ILE A 243 1.04 8.90 -19.80
N VAL A 244 1.06 8.50 -21.07
CA VAL A 244 1.40 7.14 -21.51
C VAL A 244 2.81 6.76 -21.06
N HIS A 245 3.80 7.61 -21.29
CA HIS A 245 5.19 7.36 -20.92
C HIS A 245 5.34 7.13 -19.41
N GLN A 246 4.73 7.97 -18.58
CA GLN A 246 4.84 7.84 -17.13
C GLN A 246 4.12 6.60 -16.60
N ALA A 247 2.93 6.31 -17.14
CA ALA A 247 2.21 5.09 -16.80
C ALA A 247 2.97 3.82 -17.21
N TRP A 248 3.67 3.83 -18.35
CA TRP A 248 4.57 2.75 -18.75
C TRP A 248 5.79 2.63 -17.84
N LYS A 249 6.39 3.77 -17.48
CA LYS A 249 7.62 3.85 -16.67
C LYS A 249 7.39 3.37 -15.24
N ASN A 250 6.33 3.83 -14.58
CA ASN A 250 6.11 3.61 -13.15
C ASN A 250 4.67 3.18 -12.78
N GLY A 251 3.74 3.02 -13.72
CA GLY A 251 2.35 2.62 -13.45
C GLY A 251 1.39 3.77 -13.10
N GLU A 252 1.86 5.02 -13.08
CA GLU A 252 1.05 6.21 -12.81
C GLU A 252 1.44 7.38 -13.74
N PRO A 253 0.52 8.32 -14.02
CA PRO A 253 -0.84 8.40 -13.52
C PRO A 253 -1.80 7.42 -14.24
N GLY A 254 -2.86 7.01 -13.56
CA GLY A 254 -4.05 6.45 -14.22
C GLY A 254 -4.82 7.53 -14.98
N ILE A 255 -5.89 7.14 -15.67
CA ILE A 255 -6.79 8.10 -16.33
C ILE A 255 -8.24 7.90 -15.88
N VAL A 256 -8.96 9.02 -15.76
CA VAL A 256 -10.37 9.08 -15.37
C VAL A 256 -11.11 9.99 -16.36
N PHE A 257 -12.16 9.49 -16.99
CA PHE A 257 -12.96 10.26 -17.95
C PHE A 257 -14.10 10.99 -17.22
N LEU A 258 -13.84 12.24 -16.82
CA LEU A 258 -14.73 13.00 -15.94
C LEU A 258 -16.11 13.25 -16.56
N ASP A 259 -16.16 13.52 -17.85
CA ASP A 259 -17.42 13.78 -18.55
C ASP A 259 -18.31 12.54 -18.61
N ARG A 260 -17.73 11.34 -18.69
CA ARG A 260 -18.49 10.07 -18.67
C ARG A 260 -19.01 9.74 -17.29
N ILE A 261 -18.21 10.02 -16.27
CA ILE A 261 -18.63 9.92 -14.88
C ILE A 261 -19.81 10.86 -14.63
N ASN A 262 -19.72 12.11 -15.08
CA ASN A 262 -20.78 13.10 -14.88
C ASN A 262 -22.02 12.85 -15.74
N ALA A 263 -21.87 12.30 -16.95
CA ALA A 263 -23.00 11.83 -17.75
C ALA A 263 -23.80 10.72 -17.07
N ALA A 264 -23.15 9.93 -16.21
CA ALA A 264 -23.77 8.88 -15.39
C ALA A 264 -24.11 9.36 -13.96
N ASN A 265 -23.89 10.62 -13.61
CA ASN A 265 -24.17 11.15 -12.27
C ASN A 265 -25.70 11.11 -12.02
N PRO A 266 -26.18 10.39 -10.99
CA PRO A 266 -27.61 10.28 -10.73
C PRO A 266 -28.24 11.60 -10.26
N THR A 267 -27.44 12.53 -9.73
CA THR A 267 -27.90 13.79 -9.11
C THR A 267 -27.08 14.98 -9.62
N PRO A 268 -27.11 15.29 -10.93
CA PRO A 268 -26.25 16.31 -11.53
C PRO A 268 -26.55 17.73 -11.02
N SER A 269 -27.78 17.98 -10.59
CA SER A 269 -28.19 19.28 -10.02
C SER A 269 -27.57 19.58 -8.65
N LEU A 270 -26.94 18.60 -7.99
CA LEU A 270 -26.26 18.78 -6.71
C LEU A 270 -24.78 19.17 -6.85
N GLY A 271 -24.20 18.99 -8.04
CA GLY A 271 -22.80 19.27 -8.32
C GLY A 271 -22.17 18.25 -9.25
N GLU A 272 -20.94 18.54 -9.63
CA GLU A 272 -20.11 17.66 -10.46
C GLU A 272 -19.30 16.70 -9.59
N ILE A 273 -19.12 15.48 -10.10
CA ILE A 273 -18.20 14.50 -9.55
C ILE A 273 -16.81 14.81 -10.12
N GLU A 274 -15.93 15.33 -9.26
CA GLU A 274 -14.60 15.79 -9.64
C GLU A 274 -13.49 14.78 -9.32
N ALA A 275 -13.78 13.75 -8.51
CA ALA A 275 -12.79 12.76 -8.10
C ALA A 275 -13.43 11.40 -7.81
N THR A 276 -12.58 10.39 -7.69
CA THR A 276 -12.94 9.05 -7.20
C THR A 276 -12.27 8.78 -5.87
N ASN A 277 -12.73 7.75 -5.17
CA ASN A 277 -11.97 7.14 -4.06
C ASN A 277 -10.61 6.55 -4.54
N PRO A 278 -9.74 6.07 -3.62
CA PRO A 278 -8.40 5.56 -3.93
C PRO A 278 -8.26 4.52 -5.05
N CYS A 279 -9.26 3.66 -5.23
CA CYS A 279 -9.18 2.57 -6.22
C CYS A 279 -9.97 2.87 -7.52
N GLY A 280 -10.58 4.05 -7.65
CA GLY A 280 -11.23 4.49 -8.89
C GLY A 280 -12.68 4.02 -9.10
N GLU A 281 -13.18 3.09 -8.29
CA GLU A 281 -14.48 2.43 -8.47
C GLU A 281 -15.69 3.23 -7.94
N GLN A 282 -15.45 4.23 -7.08
CA GLN A 282 -16.46 5.13 -6.51
C GLN A 282 -16.18 6.58 -6.89
N PRO A 283 -16.70 7.05 -8.04
CA PRO A 283 -16.88 8.46 -8.30
C PRO A 283 -17.96 9.03 -7.39
N LEU A 284 -17.61 10.02 -6.57
CA LEU A 284 -18.48 10.58 -5.54
C LEU A 284 -18.48 12.10 -5.57
N LEU A 285 -19.61 12.70 -5.19
CA LEU A 285 -19.68 14.15 -4.98
C LEU A 285 -18.85 14.52 -3.74
N PRO A 286 -18.42 15.79 -3.63
CA PRO A 286 -17.77 16.29 -2.42
C PRO A 286 -18.53 15.93 -1.15
N TYR A 287 -17.80 15.43 -0.15
CA TYR A 287 -18.32 14.97 1.15
C TYR A 287 -19.26 13.76 1.10
N GLU A 288 -19.37 13.04 -0.03
CA GLU A 288 -20.06 11.76 -0.03
C GLU A 288 -19.15 10.62 0.46
N SER A 289 -19.80 9.58 0.96
CA SER A 289 -19.18 8.29 1.22
C SER A 289 -19.99 7.17 0.60
N CYS A 290 -19.36 6.00 0.42
CA CYS A 290 -20.04 4.81 -0.08
C CYS A 290 -19.59 3.58 0.71
N ASN A 291 -20.57 2.77 1.11
CA ASN A 291 -20.34 1.43 1.64
C ASN A 291 -20.46 0.39 0.53
N LEU A 292 -19.51 -0.55 0.52
CA LEU A 292 -19.39 -1.54 -0.53
C LEU A 292 -19.68 -2.95 0.00
N GLY A 293 -20.06 -3.83 -0.91
CA GLY A 293 -20.11 -5.27 -0.67
C GLY A 293 -19.96 -6.03 -1.99
N SER A 294 -19.57 -7.30 -1.91
CA SER A 294 -19.28 -8.09 -3.11
C SER A 294 -19.90 -9.47 -3.05
N ILE A 295 -20.59 -9.84 -4.12
CA ILE A 295 -21.16 -11.15 -4.34
C ILE A 295 -20.06 -12.10 -4.84
N ASN A 296 -19.96 -13.28 -4.24
CA ASN A 296 -19.04 -14.32 -4.70
C ASN A 296 -19.69 -15.13 -5.84
N LEU A 297 -19.32 -14.82 -7.07
CA LEU A 297 -19.86 -15.47 -8.26
C LEU A 297 -19.50 -16.96 -8.35
N ALA A 298 -18.41 -17.38 -7.72
CA ALA A 298 -18.03 -18.79 -7.66
C ALA A 298 -19.06 -19.64 -6.89
N LYS A 299 -19.90 -19.01 -6.05
CA LYS A 299 -21.01 -19.66 -5.32
C LYS A 299 -22.34 -19.59 -6.06
N MET A 300 -22.38 -18.96 -7.24
CA MET A 300 -23.58 -18.78 -8.06
C MET A 300 -23.60 -19.74 -9.26
N VAL A 301 -22.90 -20.87 -9.16
CA VAL A 301 -22.83 -21.89 -10.19
C VAL A 301 -23.48 -23.17 -9.69
N LYS A 302 -24.41 -23.71 -10.47
CA LYS A 302 -25.09 -24.97 -10.21
C LYS A 302 -25.22 -25.75 -11.52
N ASP A 303 -24.85 -27.04 -11.49
CA ASP A 303 -24.95 -27.95 -12.64
C ASP A 303 -24.28 -27.41 -13.93
N ASN A 304 -23.09 -26.79 -13.79
CA ASN A 304 -22.34 -26.10 -14.87
C ASN A 304 -23.11 -24.95 -15.55
N SER A 305 -24.02 -24.30 -14.83
CA SER A 305 -24.76 -23.13 -15.28
C SER A 305 -24.86 -22.09 -14.17
N VAL A 306 -25.22 -20.85 -14.51
CA VAL A 306 -25.45 -19.80 -13.50
C VAL A 306 -26.76 -20.07 -12.77
N ASP A 307 -26.72 -20.09 -11.44
CA ASP A 307 -27.91 -20.15 -10.60
C ASP A 307 -28.50 -18.74 -10.44
N TRP A 308 -29.32 -18.35 -11.42
CA TRP A 308 -29.91 -17.01 -11.49
C TRP A 308 -30.86 -16.70 -10.33
N GLU A 309 -31.57 -17.69 -9.80
CA GLU A 309 -32.47 -17.52 -8.66
C GLU A 309 -31.68 -17.29 -7.37
N LEU A 310 -30.60 -18.05 -7.15
CA LEU A 310 -29.70 -17.82 -6.03
C LEU A 310 -29.01 -16.45 -6.12
N LEU A 311 -28.59 -16.06 -7.32
CA LEU A 311 -28.00 -14.74 -7.58
C LEU A 311 -29.00 -13.63 -7.24
N LYS A 312 -30.27 -13.75 -7.67
CA LYS A 312 -31.34 -12.80 -7.35
C LYS A 312 -31.55 -12.66 -5.85
N ASP A 313 -31.73 -13.76 -5.14
CA ASP A 313 -31.88 -13.79 -3.68
C ASP A 313 -30.71 -13.08 -2.99
N THR A 314 -29.48 -13.37 -3.45
CA THR A 314 -28.26 -12.77 -2.93
C THR A 314 -28.21 -11.26 -3.20
N VAL A 315 -28.56 -10.81 -4.40
CA VAL A 315 -28.62 -9.38 -4.77
C VAL A 315 -29.60 -8.63 -3.88
N TRP A 316 -30.82 -9.15 -3.70
CA TRP A 316 -31.86 -8.49 -2.91
C TRP A 316 -31.44 -8.33 -1.45
N LYS A 317 -30.96 -9.40 -0.82
CA LYS A 317 -30.48 -9.37 0.57
C LYS A 317 -29.24 -8.48 0.72
N ALA A 318 -28.34 -8.47 -0.26
CA ALA A 318 -27.16 -7.60 -0.25
C ALA A 318 -27.52 -6.10 -0.38
N VAL A 319 -28.49 -5.74 -1.22
CA VAL A 319 -28.99 -4.36 -1.31
C VAL A 319 -29.62 -3.90 0.00
N HIS A 320 -30.45 -4.75 0.63
CA HIS A 320 -31.01 -4.46 1.96
C HIS A 320 -29.92 -4.32 3.02
N PHE A 321 -28.93 -5.22 3.04
CA PHE A 321 -27.77 -5.13 3.93
C PHE A 321 -27.05 -3.79 3.76
N LEU A 322 -26.73 -3.41 2.51
CA LEU A 322 -25.98 -2.19 2.22
C LEU A 322 -26.80 -0.92 2.51
N ASP A 323 -28.12 -0.92 2.32
CA ASP A 323 -28.97 0.21 2.74
C ASP A 323 -28.99 0.36 4.27
N ASN A 324 -29.06 -0.75 5.02
CA ASN A 324 -28.99 -0.72 6.48
C ASN A 324 -27.64 -0.20 6.98
N VAL A 325 -26.54 -0.51 6.28
CA VAL A 325 -25.21 0.00 6.64
C VAL A 325 -25.19 1.53 6.68
N ILE A 326 -25.92 2.23 5.80
CA ILE A 326 -25.96 3.71 5.78
C ILE A 326 -26.43 4.27 7.12
N ASP A 327 -27.45 3.67 7.72
CA ASP A 327 -28.04 4.15 8.98
C ASP A 327 -27.33 3.57 10.22
N ALA A 328 -26.69 2.39 10.10
CA ALA A 328 -25.83 1.82 11.15
C ALA A 328 -24.48 2.54 11.30
N ASN A 329 -24.07 3.31 10.29
CA ASN A 329 -22.74 3.90 10.22
C ASN A 329 -22.59 5.10 11.15
N LYS A 330 -21.48 5.13 11.90
CA LYS A 330 -21.01 6.30 12.62
C LYS A 330 -20.03 7.07 11.75
N TYR A 331 -20.52 8.16 11.17
CA TYR A 331 -19.72 8.96 10.25
C TYR A 331 -18.67 9.78 11.00
N PRO A 332 -17.47 9.94 10.42
CA PRO A 332 -16.41 10.74 11.04
C PRO A 332 -16.75 12.23 11.08
N LEU A 333 -17.61 12.71 10.18
CA LEU A 333 -18.01 14.12 10.04
C LEU A 333 -19.52 14.21 9.77
N SER A 334 -20.18 15.18 10.39
CA SER A 334 -21.62 15.44 10.21
C SER A 334 -21.98 15.79 8.77
N LEU A 335 -21.12 16.52 8.06
CA LEU A 335 -21.35 16.87 6.66
C LEU A 335 -21.34 15.63 5.76
N ILE A 336 -20.49 14.65 6.06
CA ILE A 336 -20.47 13.38 5.33
C ILE A 336 -21.72 12.56 5.61
N GLU A 337 -22.16 12.53 6.88
CA GLU A 337 -23.41 11.87 7.26
C GLU A 337 -24.60 12.43 6.50
N GLN A 338 -24.75 13.76 6.48
CA GLN A 338 -25.85 14.44 5.81
C GLN A 338 -25.88 14.13 4.31
N ASN A 339 -24.74 14.28 3.61
CA ASN A 339 -24.67 14.03 2.17
C ASN A 339 -24.86 12.54 1.82
N THR A 340 -24.24 11.64 2.60
CA THR A 340 -24.41 10.20 2.38
C THR A 340 -25.87 9.77 2.59
N LYS A 341 -26.54 10.25 3.65
CA LYS A 341 -27.96 9.96 3.89
C LYS A 341 -28.89 10.61 2.87
N ALA A 342 -28.50 11.74 2.27
CA ALA A 342 -29.31 12.44 1.29
C ALA A 342 -29.38 11.74 -0.07
N ASN A 343 -28.30 11.06 -0.48
CA ASN A 343 -28.22 10.35 -1.77
C ASN A 343 -28.25 8.81 -1.63
N ARG A 344 -27.90 8.29 -0.45
CA ARG A 344 -27.93 6.86 -0.10
C ARG A 344 -27.22 5.96 -1.12
N LYS A 345 -26.07 6.39 -1.64
CA LYS A 345 -25.27 5.63 -2.59
C LYS A 345 -24.71 4.37 -1.93
N ILE A 346 -24.94 3.23 -2.58
CA ILE A 346 -24.32 1.95 -2.21
C ILE A 346 -23.49 1.42 -3.39
N GLY A 347 -22.56 0.51 -3.06
CA GLY A 347 -21.68 -0.13 -4.03
C GLY A 347 -21.70 -1.65 -3.93
N LEU A 348 -22.69 -2.29 -4.56
CA LEU A 348 -22.75 -3.74 -4.74
C LEU A 348 -21.92 -4.15 -5.96
N GLY A 349 -20.89 -4.96 -5.73
CA GLY A 349 -20.04 -5.52 -6.77
C GLY A 349 -19.97 -7.03 -6.73
N VAL A 350 -18.95 -7.56 -7.40
CA VAL A 350 -18.69 -9.00 -7.49
C VAL A 350 -17.24 -9.34 -7.17
N MET A 351 -17.01 -10.59 -6.80
CA MET A 351 -15.73 -11.28 -6.72
C MET A 351 -15.92 -12.72 -7.22
N GLY A 352 -14.84 -13.47 -7.42
CA GLY A 352 -14.93 -14.86 -7.89
C GLY A 352 -15.29 -15.01 -9.38
N TRP A 353 -15.15 -13.95 -10.19
CA TRP A 353 -15.45 -14.01 -11.63
C TRP A 353 -14.61 -15.05 -12.38
N ALA A 354 -13.29 -15.06 -12.17
CA ALA A 354 -12.42 -16.03 -12.84
C ALA A 354 -12.75 -17.47 -12.41
N ASP A 355 -13.05 -17.68 -11.13
CA ASP A 355 -13.44 -19.00 -10.61
C ASP A 355 -14.81 -19.45 -11.15
N MET A 356 -15.77 -18.53 -11.35
CA MET A 356 -17.04 -18.83 -12.00
C MET A 356 -16.82 -19.30 -13.44
N LEU A 357 -16.00 -18.57 -14.21
CA LEU A 357 -15.69 -18.94 -15.60
C LEU A 357 -15.00 -20.32 -15.68
N ILE A 358 -14.07 -20.62 -14.77
CA ILE A 358 -13.43 -21.93 -14.68
C ILE A 358 -14.47 -23.04 -14.44
N GLN A 359 -15.41 -22.83 -13.51
CA GLN A 359 -16.47 -23.81 -13.24
C GLN A 359 -17.38 -24.04 -14.44
N LEU A 360 -17.66 -22.98 -15.21
CA LEU A 360 -18.44 -23.03 -16.45
C LEU A 360 -17.62 -23.51 -17.66
N LYS A 361 -16.31 -23.72 -17.50
CA LYS A 361 -15.35 -24.07 -18.56
C LYS A 361 -15.25 -23.03 -19.68
N ILE A 362 -15.41 -21.76 -19.33
CA ILE A 362 -15.33 -20.64 -20.27
C ILE A 362 -13.97 -19.96 -20.11
N PRO A 363 -13.16 -19.82 -21.17
CA PRO A 363 -11.92 -19.04 -21.11
C PRO A 363 -12.19 -17.57 -20.78
N TYR A 364 -11.42 -16.98 -19.86
CA TYR A 364 -11.55 -15.56 -19.47
C TYR A 364 -11.47 -14.62 -20.67
N ASN A 365 -10.54 -14.89 -21.57
CA ASN A 365 -10.27 -14.13 -22.78
C ASN A 365 -11.09 -14.64 -23.99
N SER A 366 -12.39 -14.82 -23.80
CA SER A 366 -13.30 -15.27 -24.86
C SER A 366 -14.49 -14.33 -25.04
N LYS A 367 -15.09 -14.34 -26.23
CA LYS A 367 -16.34 -13.62 -26.50
C LYS A 367 -17.49 -14.12 -25.62
N GLU A 368 -17.49 -15.42 -25.31
CA GLU A 368 -18.48 -16.02 -24.41
C GLU A 368 -18.39 -15.43 -23.00
N ALA A 369 -17.18 -15.28 -22.46
CA ALA A 369 -16.99 -14.62 -21.16
C ALA A 369 -17.45 -13.16 -21.17
N LEU A 370 -17.20 -12.41 -22.26
CA LEU A 370 -17.68 -11.03 -22.40
C LEU A 370 -19.20 -10.94 -22.42
N ASN A 371 -19.86 -11.80 -23.20
CA ASN A 371 -21.32 -11.85 -23.25
C ASN A 371 -21.93 -12.19 -21.89
N LEU A 372 -21.33 -13.17 -21.17
CA LEU A 372 -21.79 -13.55 -19.85
C LEU A 372 -21.56 -12.43 -18.82
N ALA A 373 -20.46 -11.69 -18.91
CA ALA A 373 -20.20 -10.53 -18.06
C ALA A 373 -21.29 -9.45 -18.23
N GLU A 374 -21.67 -9.15 -19.48
CA GLU A 374 -22.76 -8.22 -19.79
C GLU A 374 -24.10 -8.72 -19.23
N GLU A 375 -24.46 -9.98 -19.50
CA GLU A 375 -25.71 -10.58 -19.04
C GLU A 375 -25.81 -10.57 -17.50
N LEU A 376 -24.74 -11.02 -16.84
CA LEU A 376 -24.67 -11.12 -15.39
C LEU A 376 -24.74 -9.74 -14.72
N MET A 377 -23.96 -8.77 -15.20
CA MET A 377 -23.95 -7.45 -14.57
C MET A 377 -25.24 -6.68 -14.85
N LYS A 378 -25.84 -6.87 -16.04
CA LYS A 378 -27.19 -6.36 -16.36
C LYS A 378 -28.24 -6.93 -15.41
N PHE A 379 -28.19 -8.24 -15.13
CA PHE A 379 -29.08 -8.91 -14.19
C PHE A 379 -28.93 -8.33 -12.77
N ILE A 380 -27.69 -8.21 -12.27
CA ILE A 380 -27.40 -7.64 -10.95
C ILE A 380 -27.91 -6.20 -10.83
N LEU A 381 -27.68 -5.36 -11.84
CA LEU A 381 -28.19 -3.98 -11.83
C LEU A 381 -29.72 -3.94 -11.83
N HIS A 382 -30.36 -4.78 -12.65
CA HIS A 382 -31.81 -4.83 -12.76
C HIS A 382 -32.45 -5.25 -11.44
N GLU A 383 -32.05 -6.41 -10.90
CA GLU A 383 -32.57 -6.94 -9.64
C GLU A 383 -32.22 -6.02 -8.46
N GLY A 384 -31.04 -5.40 -8.47
CA GLY A 384 -30.64 -4.44 -7.45
C GLY A 384 -31.50 -3.17 -7.45
N ARG A 385 -31.90 -2.67 -8.62
CA ARG A 385 -32.86 -1.55 -8.73
C ARG A 385 -34.27 -1.97 -8.31
N LEU A 386 -34.70 -3.20 -8.58
CA LEU A 386 -35.97 -3.73 -8.09
C LEU A 386 -35.98 -3.84 -6.56
N ALA A 387 -34.91 -4.36 -5.95
CA ALA A 387 -34.75 -4.42 -4.51
C ALA A 387 -34.76 -3.01 -3.88
N SER A 388 -34.05 -2.05 -4.48
CA SER A 388 -34.04 -0.65 -4.01
C SER A 388 -35.41 0.02 -4.18
N LYS A 389 -36.17 -0.31 -5.23
CA LYS A 389 -37.55 0.15 -5.40
C LYS A 389 -38.48 -0.43 -4.34
N GLU A 390 -38.31 -1.69 -3.95
CA GLU A 390 -39.10 -2.30 -2.88
C GLU A 390 -38.79 -1.65 -1.53
N LEU A 391 -37.51 -1.45 -1.22
CA LEU A 391 -37.10 -0.68 -0.04
C LEU A 391 -37.66 0.74 -0.03
N ALA A 392 -37.80 1.38 -1.21
CA ALA A 392 -38.38 2.72 -1.31
C ALA A 392 -39.87 2.75 -0.93
N LYS A 393 -40.62 1.67 -1.18
CA LYS A 393 -42.02 1.57 -0.74
C LYS A 393 -42.13 1.48 0.77
N GLU A 394 -41.24 0.71 1.40
CA GLU A 394 -41.21 0.52 2.85
C GLU A 394 -40.65 1.74 3.59
N ARG A 395 -39.59 2.38 3.05
CA ARG A 395 -38.74 3.33 3.78
C ARG A 395 -38.73 4.74 3.19
N GLY A 396 -39.41 4.95 2.07
CA GLY A 396 -39.31 6.15 1.24
C GLY A 396 -38.10 6.14 0.30
N THR A 397 -38.16 6.95 -0.74
CA THR A 397 -37.03 7.18 -1.66
C THR A 397 -35.85 7.86 -0.95
N PHE A 398 -34.66 7.88 -1.56
CA PHE A 398 -33.58 8.72 -1.03
C PHE A 398 -34.01 10.22 -1.02
N PRO A 399 -33.57 11.02 -0.03
CA PRO A 399 -34.04 12.40 0.13
C PRO A 399 -33.91 13.30 -1.10
N ASN A 400 -32.81 13.19 -1.86
CA ASN A 400 -32.60 13.97 -3.09
C ASN A 400 -33.24 13.36 -4.35
N TYR A 401 -34.16 12.40 -4.22
CA TYR A 401 -34.78 11.72 -5.36
C TYR A 401 -35.42 12.69 -6.37
N ALA A 402 -36.09 13.74 -5.89
CA ALA A 402 -36.70 14.77 -6.74
C ALA A 402 -35.69 15.58 -7.58
N LYS A 403 -34.42 15.56 -7.20
CA LYS A 403 -33.31 16.23 -7.88
C LYS A 403 -32.51 15.29 -8.79
N SER A 404 -32.93 14.03 -8.87
CA SER A 404 -32.21 12.96 -9.58
C SER A 404 -32.75 12.72 -10.98
N ILE A 405 -31.95 12.03 -11.81
CA ILE A 405 -32.35 11.60 -13.16
C ILE A 405 -33.49 10.55 -13.17
N TYR A 406 -33.83 10.01 -12.00
CA TYR A 406 -34.85 8.99 -11.80
C TYR A 406 -36.21 9.55 -11.43
N TYR A 407 -36.29 10.85 -11.12
CA TYR A 407 -37.56 11.51 -10.80
C TYR A 407 -38.61 11.24 -11.90
N ASP A 408 -39.83 10.92 -11.47
CA ASP A 408 -40.96 10.48 -12.31
C ASP A 408 -40.75 9.21 -13.16
N LYS A 409 -39.63 8.50 -13.02
CA LYS A 409 -39.35 7.26 -13.77
C LYS A 409 -39.40 6.02 -12.90
N MET A 410 -38.65 6.02 -11.79
CA MET A 410 -38.55 4.85 -10.92
C MET A 410 -38.23 5.28 -9.49
N PRO A 411 -39.14 5.09 -8.51
CA PRO A 411 -38.86 5.43 -7.13
C PRO A 411 -37.81 4.45 -6.58
N LEU A 412 -36.68 4.99 -6.14
CA LEU A 412 -35.53 4.22 -5.65
C LEU A 412 -35.13 4.67 -4.25
N ARG A 413 -34.66 3.73 -3.43
CA ARG A 413 -34.11 3.99 -2.10
C ARG A 413 -32.68 4.52 -2.15
N ASN A 414 -31.95 4.20 -3.22
CA ASN A 414 -30.51 4.47 -3.36
C ASN A 414 -30.24 5.14 -4.71
N ALA A 415 -29.40 6.19 -4.74
CA ALA A 415 -29.06 6.88 -5.98
C ALA A 415 -28.14 6.07 -6.91
N THR A 416 -27.36 5.13 -6.35
CA THR A 416 -26.55 4.16 -7.09
C THR A 416 -26.63 2.81 -6.40
N ILE A 417 -26.52 1.73 -7.18
CA ILE A 417 -26.53 0.36 -6.66
C ILE A 417 -25.19 -0.32 -6.86
N THR A 418 -24.58 -0.17 -8.03
CA THR A 418 -23.53 -1.08 -8.50
C THR A 418 -22.16 -0.44 -8.62
N THR A 419 -21.11 -1.23 -8.40
CA THR A 419 -19.68 -0.87 -8.54
C THR A 419 -18.86 -2.15 -8.73
N ILE A 420 -17.64 -2.07 -9.23
CA ILE A 420 -16.71 -3.20 -9.16
C ILE A 420 -15.46 -2.77 -8.39
N ALA A 421 -15.31 -3.29 -7.17
CA ALA A 421 -14.17 -3.02 -6.30
C ALA A 421 -13.06 -4.07 -6.48
N PRO A 422 -11.81 -3.78 -6.04
CA PRO A 422 -10.72 -4.76 -6.13
C PRO A 422 -10.96 -6.02 -5.29
N THR A 423 -11.68 -5.92 -4.17
CA THR A 423 -11.94 -7.01 -3.19
C THR A 423 -10.70 -7.70 -2.59
N GLY A 424 -9.51 -7.09 -2.66
CA GLY A 424 -8.24 -7.78 -2.38
C GLY A 424 -8.11 -8.50 -1.02
N THR A 425 -8.76 -8.06 0.06
CA THR A 425 -8.81 -8.85 1.31
C THR A 425 -10.08 -9.69 1.44
N LEU A 426 -11.20 -9.26 0.84
CA LEU A 426 -12.47 -10.00 0.90
C LEU A 426 -12.38 -11.31 0.12
N SER A 427 -11.75 -11.30 -1.05
CA SER A 427 -11.59 -12.50 -1.87
C SER A 427 -10.72 -13.54 -1.19
N ILE A 428 -9.74 -13.13 -0.36
CA ILE A 428 -8.95 -14.05 0.49
C ILE A 428 -9.83 -14.69 1.57
N ILE A 429 -10.70 -13.89 2.23
CA ILE A 429 -11.65 -14.42 3.23
C ILE A 429 -12.62 -15.39 2.57
N ALA A 430 -13.12 -15.05 1.39
CA ALA A 430 -14.06 -15.87 0.62
C ALA A 430 -13.40 -17.05 -0.12
N GLY A 431 -12.06 -17.13 -0.16
CA GLY A 431 -11.32 -18.17 -0.87
C GLY A 431 -11.57 -18.19 -2.38
N CYS A 432 -11.68 -17.01 -3.02
CA CYS A 432 -11.98 -16.87 -4.45
C CYS A 432 -11.12 -15.79 -5.13
N SER A 433 -11.23 -15.69 -6.46
CA SER A 433 -10.58 -14.68 -7.29
C SER A 433 -11.06 -13.26 -6.94
N SER A 434 -10.18 -12.27 -7.08
CA SER A 434 -10.48 -10.88 -6.73
C SER A 434 -11.31 -10.18 -7.79
N GLY A 435 -12.44 -9.57 -7.41
CA GLY A 435 -13.22 -8.71 -8.29
C GLY A 435 -13.61 -9.41 -9.61
N ILE A 436 -13.39 -8.69 -10.70
CA ILE A 436 -13.43 -9.22 -12.07
C ILE A 436 -12.04 -9.53 -12.63
N GLU A 437 -11.00 -9.54 -11.79
CA GLU A 437 -9.62 -9.82 -12.21
C GLU A 437 -9.47 -11.28 -12.64
N PRO A 438 -8.65 -11.58 -13.68
CA PRO A 438 -8.22 -12.95 -13.93
C PRO A 438 -7.29 -13.41 -12.80
N LEU A 439 -7.07 -14.72 -12.70
CA LEU A 439 -6.15 -15.28 -11.72
C LEU A 439 -4.74 -14.73 -11.95
N PHE A 440 -4.11 -14.17 -10.92
CA PHE A 440 -2.72 -13.72 -11.04
C PHE A 440 -1.76 -14.90 -11.23
N ALA A 441 -1.99 -15.98 -10.48
CA ALA A 441 -1.24 -17.23 -10.55
C ALA A 441 -2.16 -18.40 -10.13
N LEU A 442 -1.89 -19.59 -10.69
CA LEU A 442 -2.60 -20.83 -10.35
C LEU A 442 -2.00 -21.54 -9.14
N CYS A 443 -0.66 -21.50 -9.04
CA CYS A 443 0.11 -21.97 -7.89
C CYS A 443 1.06 -20.84 -7.48
N PHE A 444 1.13 -20.49 -6.20
CA PHE A 444 2.14 -19.55 -5.71
C PHE A 444 2.69 -19.99 -4.36
N ALA A 445 3.99 -19.78 -4.18
CA ALA A 445 4.69 -20.14 -2.96
C ALA A 445 4.69 -18.96 -1.98
N ARG A 446 4.29 -19.21 -0.73
CA ARG A 446 4.52 -18.29 0.39
C ARG A 446 5.60 -18.85 1.30
N ASN A 447 6.58 -18.00 1.62
CA ASN A 447 7.54 -18.29 2.68
C ASN A 447 6.86 -18.01 4.03
N VAL A 448 6.69 -19.07 4.81
CA VAL A 448 6.14 -18.98 6.17
C VAL A 448 7.30 -18.75 7.15
N MET A 449 7.02 -18.21 8.33
CA MET A 449 8.01 -17.73 9.31
C MET A 449 9.03 -18.78 9.80
N ASP A 450 8.85 -20.07 9.46
CA ASP A 450 9.74 -21.18 9.86
C ASP A 450 10.60 -21.73 8.70
N GLY A 451 10.66 -21.05 7.55
CA GLY A 451 11.44 -21.49 6.40
C GLY A 451 10.76 -22.57 5.54
N THR A 452 9.56 -23.00 5.91
CA THR A 452 8.72 -23.89 5.11
C THR A 452 8.11 -23.13 3.94
N ARG A 453 8.27 -23.66 2.71
CA ARG A 453 7.61 -23.16 1.50
C ARG A 453 6.22 -23.77 1.43
N LEU A 454 5.16 -22.99 1.64
CA LEU A 454 3.77 -23.43 1.42
C LEU A 454 3.32 -23.00 0.02
N VAL A 455 3.04 -23.98 -0.85
CA VAL A 455 2.48 -23.74 -2.18
C VAL A 455 0.96 -23.72 -2.06
N GLU A 456 0.37 -22.56 -2.32
CA GLU A 456 -1.07 -22.38 -2.40
C GLU A 456 -1.52 -22.59 -3.85
N VAL A 457 -2.56 -23.38 -4.04
CA VAL A 457 -3.05 -23.82 -5.36
C VAL A 457 -4.51 -23.45 -5.49
N ASN A 458 -4.90 -22.92 -6.65
CA ASN A 458 -6.32 -22.71 -6.96
C ASN A 458 -7.10 -24.04 -6.85
N PRO A 459 -8.17 -24.11 -6.04
CA PRO A 459 -8.85 -25.38 -5.74
C PRO A 459 -9.52 -25.99 -6.97
N TYR A 460 -10.03 -25.19 -7.89
CA TYR A 460 -10.65 -25.67 -9.14
C TYR A 460 -9.60 -26.26 -10.08
N PHE A 461 -8.43 -25.62 -10.16
CA PHE A 461 -7.30 -26.14 -10.92
C PHE A 461 -6.83 -27.50 -10.37
N LYS A 462 -6.59 -27.59 -9.06
CA LYS A 462 -6.19 -28.84 -8.40
C LYS A 462 -7.18 -29.97 -8.70
N LYS A 463 -8.47 -29.72 -8.53
CA LYS A 463 -9.53 -30.70 -8.78
C LYS A 463 -9.53 -31.20 -10.23
N GLU A 464 -9.34 -30.31 -11.20
CA GLU A 464 -9.31 -30.71 -12.62
C GLU A 464 -8.05 -31.52 -12.95
N MET A 465 -6.89 -31.16 -12.38
CA MET A 465 -5.65 -31.92 -12.54
C MET A 465 -5.71 -33.31 -11.90
N GLU A 466 -6.35 -33.43 -10.73
CA GLU A 466 -6.60 -34.71 -10.07
C GLU A 466 -7.52 -35.61 -10.91
N LYS A 467 -8.57 -35.02 -11.50
CA LYS A 467 -9.53 -35.74 -12.35
C LYS A 467 -8.89 -36.34 -13.60
N ILE A 468 -7.93 -35.65 -14.22
CA ILE A 468 -7.19 -36.18 -15.38
C ILE A 468 -5.95 -37.00 -14.99
N GLY A 469 -5.69 -37.17 -13.69
CA GLY A 469 -4.62 -38.03 -13.18
C GLY A 469 -3.19 -37.48 -13.31
N ILE A 470 -3.03 -36.16 -13.51
CA ILE A 470 -1.69 -35.54 -13.66
C ILE A 470 -1.23 -34.73 -12.44
N TRP A 471 -2.09 -34.59 -11.43
CA TRP A 471 -1.75 -33.84 -10.22
C TRP A 471 -0.56 -34.46 -9.47
N SER A 472 0.41 -33.60 -9.10
CA SER A 472 1.50 -33.95 -8.20
C SER A 472 2.06 -32.68 -7.53
N ASP A 473 2.67 -32.81 -6.36
CA ASP A 473 3.33 -31.67 -5.68
C ASP A 473 4.48 -31.11 -6.53
N SER A 474 5.17 -31.97 -7.28
CA SER A 474 6.20 -31.56 -8.26
C SER A 474 5.62 -30.70 -9.39
N LEU A 475 4.42 -31.02 -9.90
CA LEU A 475 3.73 -30.17 -10.87
C LEU A 475 3.36 -28.82 -10.25
N ALA A 476 2.88 -28.81 -9.01
CA ALA A 476 2.55 -27.57 -8.30
C ALA A 476 3.79 -26.67 -8.11
N ASP A 477 4.93 -27.25 -7.74
CA ASP A 477 6.21 -26.54 -7.61
C ASP A 477 6.69 -26.01 -8.96
N LYS A 478 6.63 -26.82 -10.03
CA LYS A 478 6.97 -26.41 -11.40
C LYS A 478 6.12 -25.22 -11.85
N ILE A 479 4.82 -25.24 -11.60
CA ILE A 479 3.91 -24.13 -11.93
C ILE A 479 4.20 -22.91 -11.06
N ALA A 480 4.49 -23.08 -9.77
CA ALA A 480 4.85 -21.98 -8.88
C ALA A 480 6.16 -21.30 -9.31
N GLU A 481 7.08 -22.04 -9.94
CA GLU A 481 8.33 -21.50 -10.50
C GLU A 481 8.14 -20.81 -11.85
N THR A 482 7.41 -21.42 -12.78
CA THR A 482 7.17 -20.83 -14.12
C THR A 482 6.11 -19.73 -14.10
N GLY A 483 5.21 -19.75 -13.11
CA GLY A 483 4.05 -18.87 -13.01
C GLY A 483 2.99 -19.10 -14.08
N SER A 484 3.11 -20.15 -14.89
CA SER A 484 2.25 -20.43 -16.05
C SER A 484 2.21 -21.92 -16.39
N ILE A 485 1.04 -22.39 -16.82
CA ILE A 485 0.82 -23.75 -17.32
C ILE A 485 0.99 -23.87 -18.84
N GLN A 486 1.07 -22.75 -19.57
CA GLN A 486 0.98 -22.74 -21.04
C GLN A 486 2.13 -23.54 -21.69
N GLY A 487 3.33 -23.50 -21.09
CA GLY A 487 4.52 -24.23 -21.55
C GLY A 487 4.61 -25.69 -21.11
N ILE A 488 3.65 -26.20 -20.32
CA ILE A 488 3.69 -27.58 -19.78
C ILE A 488 3.00 -28.53 -20.78
N LYS A 489 3.74 -29.47 -21.35
CA LYS A 489 3.25 -30.37 -22.41
C LYS A 489 2.27 -31.42 -21.88
N GLU A 490 2.40 -31.75 -20.60
CA GLU A 490 1.59 -32.73 -19.89
C GLU A 490 0.13 -32.26 -19.69
N ILE A 491 -0.13 -30.96 -19.80
CA ILE A 491 -1.45 -30.36 -19.60
C ILE A 491 -2.17 -30.23 -20.98
N PRO A 492 -3.39 -30.76 -21.14
CA PRO A 492 -4.17 -30.61 -22.36
C PRO A 492 -4.46 -29.15 -22.75
N GLU A 493 -4.49 -28.87 -24.05
CA GLU A 493 -4.76 -27.52 -24.59
C GLU A 493 -6.12 -26.95 -24.18
N GLU A 494 -7.13 -27.80 -23.98
CA GLU A 494 -8.45 -27.37 -23.51
C GLU A 494 -8.39 -26.78 -22.10
N ILE A 495 -7.57 -27.35 -21.22
CA ILE A 495 -7.37 -26.85 -19.86
C ILE A 495 -6.55 -25.57 -19.90
N LYS A 496 -5.50 -25.52 -20.72
CA LYS A 496 -4.68 -24.31 -20.88
C LYS A 496 -5.48 -23.08 -21.29
N LYS A 497 -6.49 -23.27 -22.15
CA LYS A 497 -7.42 -22.20 -22.56
C LYS A 497 -8.29 -21.71 -21.40
N ILE A 498 -8.72 -22.59 -20.50
CA ILE A 498 -9.58 -22.22 -19.37
C ILE A 498 -8.76 -21.52 -18.27
N PHE A 499 -7.60 -22.07 -17.94
CA PHE A 499 -6.77 -21.62 -16.82
C PHE A 499 -5.72 -20.60 -17.27
N VAL A 500 -6.18 -19.48 -17.83
CA VAL A 500 -5.31 -18.34 -18.19
C VAL A 500 -5.03 -17.44 -16.98
N THR A 501 -3.79 -16.95 -16.90
CA THR A 501 -3.39 -16.00 -15.86
C THR A 501 -3.43 -14.54 -16.34
N ALA A 502 -3.35 -13.59 -15.41
CA ALA A 502 -3.40 -12.15 -15.72
C ALA A 502 -2.34 -11.66 -16.72
N HIS A 503 -1.22 -12.36 -16.88
CA HIS A 503 -0.17 -12.00 -17.83
C HIS A 503 -0.33 -12.69 -19.19
N GLU A 504 -1.26 -13.64 -19.29
CA GLU A 504 -1.59 -14.39 -20.51
C GLU A 504 -2.82 -13.78 -21.21
N VAL A 505 -3.60 -12.97 -20.49
CA VAL A 505 -4.69 -12.17 -21.04
C VAL A 505 -4.10 -10.93 -21.71
N SER A 506 -4.48 -10.67 -22.96
CA SER A 506 -3.97 -9.49 -23.66
C SER A 506 -4.51 -8.19 -23.05
N PRO A 507 -3.78 -7.06 -23.20
CA PRO A 507 -4.25 -5.78 -22.67
C PRO A 507 -5.62 -5.35 -23.22
N SER A 508 -5.88 -5.66 -24.49
CA SER A 508 -7.15 -5.38 -25.14
C SER A 508 -8.32 -6.19 -24.56
N GLU A 509 -8.07 -7.45 -24.17
CA GLU A 509 -9.08 -8.33 -23.57
C GLU A 509 -9.39 -7.90 -22.14
N HIS A 510 -8.40 -7.45 -21.37
CA HIS A 510 -8.62 -6.82 -20.08
C HIS A 510 -9.58 -5.62 -20.18
N ILE A 511 -9.38 -4.75 -21.16
CA ILE A 511 -10.24 -3.58 -21.38
C ILE A 511 -11.63 -3.96 -21.88
N ARG A 512 -11.74 -4.94 -22.79
CA ARG A 512 -13.06 -5.44 -23.23
C ARG A 512 -13.85 -6.03 -22.06
N MET A 513 -13.21 -6.78 -21.17
CA MET A 513 -13.84 -7.30 -19.96
C MET A 513 -14.28 -6.16 -19.03
N GLN A 514 -13.42 -5.16 -18.84
CA GLN A 514 -13.78 -3.97 -18.05
C GLN A 514 -15.00 -3.26 -18.63
N ALA A 515 -15.04 -3.06 -19.96
CA ALA A 515 -16.13 -2.39 -20.65
C ALA A 515 -17.46 -3.17 -20.53
N ALA A 516 -17.42 -4.50 -20.69
CA ALA A 516 -18.57 -5.39 -20.54
C ALA A 516 -19.26 -5.22 -19.17
N PHE A 517 -18.48 -5.17 -18.08
CA PHE A 517 -19.02 -4.87 -16.76
C PHE A 517 -19.46 -3.41 -16.61
N GLN A 518 -18.64 -2.46 -17.09
CA GLN A 518 -18.87 -1.02 -16.88
C GLN A 518 -20.20 -0.53 -17.47
N GLN A 519 -20.68 -1.16 -18.55
CA GLN A 519 -21.97 -0.84 -19.19
C GLN A 519 -23.17 -0.95 -18.23
N TYR A 520 -23.09 -1.85 -17.26
CA TYR A 520 -24.16 -2.12 -16.30
C TYR A 520 -23.75 -1.77 -14.86
N VAL A 521 -22.82 -0.83 -14.71
CA VAL A 521 -22.35 -0.32 -13.42
C VAL A 521 -22.65 1.18 -13.29
N ASP A 522 -23.45 1.55 -12.27
CA ASP A 522 -23.82 2.95 -11.99
C ASP A 522 -22.57 3.79 -11.66
N ASN A 523 -21.70 3.28 -10.77
CA ASN A 523 -20.43 3.91 -10.38
C ASN A 523 -19.32 3.57 -11.40
N ALA A 524 -18.14 3.15 -10.97
CA ALA A 524 -17.04 2.76 -11.86
C ALA A 524 -16.50 1.35 -11.54
N VAL A 525 -15.58 0.90 -12.40
CA VAL A 525 -14.91 -0.39 -12.31
C VAL A 525 -13.43 -0.18 -11.96
N SER A 526 -13.00 -0.73 -10.83
CA SER A 526 -11.58 -0.90 -10.54
C SER A 526 -11.06 -2.12 -11.28
N LYS A 527 -10.23 -1.90 -12.30
CA LYS A 527 -9.55 -2.95 -13.05
C LYS A 527 -8.11 -2.53 -13.34
N THR A 528 -7.16 -3.41 -13.04
CA THR A 528 -5.78 -3.24 -13.47
C THR A 528 -5.55 -3.95 -14.80
N VAL A 529 -5.01 -3.24 -15.79
CA VAL A 529 -4.49 -3.87 -17.00
C VAL A 529 -3.04 -4.26 -16.75
N ASN A 530 -2.80 -5.55 -16.52
CA ASN A 530 -1.44 -6.05 -16.31
C ASN A 530 -0.74 -6.18 -17.66
N LEU A 531 0.44 -5.59 -17.76
CA LEU A 531 1.27 -5.59 -18.95
C LEU A 531 2.55 -6.39 -18.64
N PRO A 532 3.04 -7.22 -19.58
CA PRO A 532 4.29 -7.92 -19.39
C PRO A 532 5.48 -6.94 -19.42
N ASN A 533 6.65 -7.34 -18.90
CA ASN A 533 7.80 -6.44 -18.76
C ASN A 533 8.27 -5.82 -20.10
N GLN A 534 8.16 -6.60 -21.19
CA GLN A 534 8.50 -6.19 -22.55
C GLN A 534 7.44 -5.30 -23.23
N ALA A 535 6.31 -5.01 -22.57
CA ALA A 535 5.31 -4.12 -23.13
C ALA A 535 5.91 -2.75 -23.44
N THR A 536 5.43 -2.12 -24.51
CA THR A 536 5.87 -0.84 -25.02
C THR A 536 4.95 0.29 -24.56
N GLU A 537 5.36 1.54 -24.76
CA GLU A 537 4.48 2.70 -24.55
C GLU A 537 3.25 2.64 -25.47
N GLU A 538 3.39 2.08 -26.67
CA GLU A 538 2.28 1.93 -27.62
C GLU A 538 1.22 0.96 -27.10
N ASP A 539 1.61 -0.09 -26.37
CA ASP A 539 0.66 -1.00 -25.72
C ASP A 539 -0.18 -0.25 -24.66
N VAL A 540 0.45 0.67 -23.90
CA VAL A 540 -0.24 1.52 -22.92
C VAL A 540 -1.17 2.52 -23.63
N ARG A 541 -0.70 3.12 -24.73
CA ARG A 541 -1.50 4.02 -25.55
C ARG A 541 -2.77 3.36 -26.06
N GLU A 542 -2.65 2.17 -26.65
CA GLU A 542 -3.79 1.42 -27.17
C GLU A 542 -4.77 1.04 -26.06
N VAL A 543 -4.29 0.70 -24.87
CA VAL A 543 -5.15 0.48 -23.70
C VAL A 543 -6.00 1.71 -23.38
N TYR A 544 -5.38 2.90 -23.30
CA TYR A 544 -6.10 4.13 -23.01
C TYR A 544 -7.08 4.53 -24.11
N LEU A 545 -6.67 4.45 -25.38
CA LEU A 545 -7.53 4.74 -26.53
C LEU A 545 -8.68 3.73 -26.66
N LEU A 546 -8.45 2.46 -26.36
CA LEU A 546 -9.50 1.44 -26.36
C LEU A 546 -10.48 1.66 -25.19
N ALA A 547 -9.99 1.96 -23.99
CA ALA A 547 -10.83 2.30 -22.85
C ALA A 547 -11.71 3.53 -23.16
N TYR A 548 -11.13 4.53 -23.82
CA TYR A 548 -11.89 5.64 -24.37
C TYR A 548 -12.94 5.14 -25.38
N ARG A 549 -12.58 4.44 -26.44
CA ARG A 549 -13.54 3.96 -27.47
C ARG A 549 -14.69 3.12 -26.91
N LEU A 550 -14.45 2.30 -25.88
CA LEU A 550 -15.44 1.40 -25.31
C LEU A 550 -16.28 2.01 -24.17
N GLY A 551 -16.15 3.30 -23.88
CA GLY A 551 -17.01 3.96 -22.88
C GLY A 551 -16.62 3.68 -21.43
N CYS A 552 -15.39 3.21 -21.15
CA CYS A 552 -14.92 3.06 -19.77
C CYS A 552 -14.88 4.41 -19.05
N LYS A 553 -15.04 4.41 -17.72
CA LYS A 553 -14.99 5.63 -16.87
C LYS A 553 -13.59 5.97 -16.36
N GLY A 554 -12.65 5.02 -16.41
CA GLY A 554 -11.24 5.21 -16.10
C GLY A 554 -10.47 3.92 -16.32
N VAL A 555 -9.14 3.96 -16.22
CA VAL A 555 -8.28 2.77 -16.35
C VAL A 555 -6.94 2.99 -15.66
N THR A 556 -6.42 1.91 -15.08
CA THR A 556 -5.06 1.82 -14.54
C THR A 556 -4.30 0.73 -15.26
N VAL A 557 -3.05 1.02 -15.62
CA VAL A 557 -2.11 0.04 -16.18
C VAL A 557 -1.05 -0.29 -15.17
N TYR A 558 -0.55 -1.52 -15.21
CA TYR A 558 0.60 -1.93 -14.42
C TYR A 558 1.51 -2.80 -15.26
N ARG A 559 2.66 -2.25 -15.67
CA ARG A 559 3.70 -3.01 -16.34
C ARG A 559 4.57 -3.74 -15.34
N ASP A 560 4.73 -5.04 -15.56
CA ASP A 560 5.63 -5.88 -14.78
C ASP A 560 7.06 -5.31 -14.81
N GLY A 561 7.69 -5.21 -13.64
CA GLY A 561 9.01 -4.60 -13.45
C GLY A 561 9.04 -3.06 -13.44
N SER A 562 7.90 -2.36 -13.55
CA SER A 562 7.87 -0.88 -13.49
C SER A 562 8.12 -0.29 -12.09
N ARG A 563 8.04 -1.10 -11.03
CA ARG A 563 8.34 -0.71 -9.64
C ARG A 563 9.20 -1.75 -8.93
N HIS A 564 10.10 -1.28 -8.07
CA HIS A 564 10.86 -2.13 -7.15
C HIS A 564 9.96 -2.62 -6.00
N GLY A 565 9.93 -3.94 -5.73
CA GLY A 565 9.18 -4.52 -4.62
C GLY A 565 7.72 -4.84 -4.92
N GLN A 566 7.46 -5.72 -5.89
CA GLN A 566 6.10 -6.18 -6.21
C GLN A 566 5.53 -7.04 -5.07
N VAL A 567 4.23 -6.87 -4.78
CA VAL A 567 3.52 -7.62 -3.73
C VAL A 567 3.30 -9.08 -4.13
N ILE A 568 3.23 -9.36 -5.43
CA ILE A 568 3.12 -10.70 -6.00
C ILE A 568 4.14 -10.81 -7.13
N GLN A 569 5.08 -11.74 -7.03
CA GLN A 569 6.17 -11.94 -8.01
C GLN A 569 6.07 -13.36 -8.59
N LYS A 570 6.52 -13.51 -9.84
CA LYS A 570 6.74 -14.82 -10.47
C LYS A 570 8.15 -15.33 -10.14
N GLY A 571 8.28 -16.65 -9.96
CA GLY A 571 9.57 -17.32 -9.86
C GLY A 571 10.26 -17.23 -8.49
N LYS A 572 11.46 -17.81 -8.41
CA LYS A 572 12.30 -17.82 -7.20
C LYS A 572 12.41 -16.41 -6.66
N THR A 573 12.02 -16.24 -5.39
CA THR A 573 12.41 -15.10 -4.57
C THR A 573 13.92 -14.90 -4.73
N GLU A 574 14.32 -13.89 -5.52
CA GLU A 574 15.40 -13.06 -5.04
C GLU A 574 14.87 -12.46 -3.76
N SER A 575 15.42 -12.94 -2.64
CA SER A 575 15.13 -12.42 -1.32
C SER A 575 15.05 -10.90 -1.42
N PRO A 576 13.89 -10.27 -1.11
CA PRO A 576 13.85 -8.83 -1.00
C PRO A 576 14.98 -8.46 -0.06
N ALA A 577 15.87 -7.56 -0.48
CA ALA A 577 16.87 -6.98 0.40
C ALA A 577 16.12 -6.58 1.66
N LEU A 578 16.32 -7.35 2.75
CA LEU A 578 15.61 -7.13 3.98
C LEU A 578 15.78 -5.65 4.29
N GLN A 579 14.68 -4.93 4.51
CA GLN A 579 14.74 -3.78 5.39
C GLN A 579 15.17 -4.34 6.75
N ILE A 580 16.48 -4.45 6.95
CA ILE A 580 17.06 -4.86 8.21
C ILE A 580 16.73 -3.72 9.16
N SER A 581 15.65 -3.88 9.93
CA SER A 581 15.54 -3.22 11.22
C SER A 581 16.75 -3.70 12.03
N LEU A 582 17.84 -2.93 12.00
CA LEU A 582 19.07 -3.19 12.73
C LEU A 582 18.77 -3.12 14.24
N LYS A 583 18.33 -4.24 14.83
CA LYS A 583 18.21 -4.40 16.27
C LYS A 583 19.43 -5.17 16.77
N PRO A 584 20.08 -4.71 17.85
CA PRO A 584 21.24 -5.41 18.40
C PRO A 584 20.88 -6.83 18.81
N ARG A 585 21.69 -7.81 18.41
CA ARG A 585 21.58 -9.21 18.83
C ARG A 585 21.45 -9.32 20.36
N LYS A 586 20.54 -10.18 20.85
CA LYS A 586 20.32 -10.43 22.28
C LYS A 586 21.59 -11.05 22.88
N ARG A 587 22.07 -10.50 24.00
CA ARG A 587 23.29 -10.97 24.68
C ARG A 587 23.02 -12.31 25.39
N PRO A 588 23.81 -13.36 25.15
CA PRO A 588 23.75 -14.61 25.92
C PRO A 588 24.17 -14.41 27.39
N GLU A 589 23.81 -15.34 28.27
CA GLU A 589 24.19 -15.29 29.69
C GLU A 589 25.70 -15.42 29.90
N THR A 590 26.38 -16.24 29.08
CA THR A 590 27.83 -16.46 29.14
C THR A 590 28.48 -16.26 27.77
N LEU A 591 29.63 -15.60 27.75
CA LEU A 591 30.48 -15.40 26.57
C LEU A 591 31.93 -15.72 26.92
N LYS A 592 32.69 -16.23 25.95
CA LYS A 592 34.14 -16.45 26.09
C LYS A 592 34.87 -15.25 25.48
N GLY A 593 35.87 -14.73 26.18
CA GLY A 593 36.63 -13.58 25.69
C GLY A 593 38.07 -13.57 26.18
N VAL A 594 38.84 -12.66 25.61
CA VAL A 594 40.23 -12.41 26.00
C VAL A 594 40.39 -10.96 26.40
N THR A 595 41.26 -10.70 27.37
CA THR A 595 41.62 -9.33 27.78
C THR A 595 43.06 -9.05 27.40
N ARG A 596 43.28 -8.02 26.58
CA ARG A 596 44.62 -7.55 26.18
C ARG A 596 44.98 -6.28 26.93
N LEU A 597 46.21 -6.23 27.46
CA LEU A 597 46.79 -5.03 28.04
C LEU A 597 47.47 -4.20 26.95
N MET A 598 46.96 -2.99 26.74
CA MET A 598 47.50 -2.01 25.79
C MET A 598 48.12 -0.84 26.57
N LYS A 599 49.41 -0.58 26.35
CA LYS A 599 50.08 0.60 26.91
C LYS A 599 49.72 1.82 26.08
N THR A 600 49.07 2.82 26.68
CA THR A 600 48.72 4.10 26.03
C THR A 600 49.35 5.26 26.79
N GLY A 601 49.46 6.45 26.19
CA GLY A 601 49.95 7.64 26.90
C GLY A 601 49.03 8.10 28.04
N CYS A 602 47.77 7.67 28.05
CA CYS A 602 46.81 7.93 29.12
C CYS A 602 46.85 6.86 30.23
N GLY A 603 47.73 5.86 30.13
CA GLY A 603 47.86 4.76 31.08
C GLY A 603 47.61 3.38 30.46
N ASN A 604 47.57 2.37 31.31
CA ASN A 604 47.30 0.99 30.92
C ASN A 604 45.81 0.80 30.59
N LEU A 605 45.52 0.50 29.33
CA LEU A 605 44.19 0.21 28.81
C LEU A 605 44.01 -1.31 28.67
N TYR A 606 43.05 -1.86 29.39
CA TYR A 606 42.62 -3.25 29.26
C TYR A 606 41.47 -3.32 28.27
N VAL A 607 41.65 -4.06 27.17
CA VAL A 607 40.63 -4.27 26.13
C VAL A 607 40.17 -5.72 26.20
N THR A 608 38.95 -5.94 26.67
CA THR A 608 38.30 -7.26 26.73
C THR A 608 37.43 -7.43 25.48
N ILE A 609 37.71 -8.46 24.70
CA ILE A 609 36.95 -8.80 23.49
C ILE A 609 36.26 -10.15 23.72
N ASN A 610 34.94 -10.12 23.81
CA ASN A 610 34.11 -11.32 23.95
C ASN A 610 33.62 -11.78 22.58
N LYS A 611 33.57 -13.10 22.39
CA LYS A 611 33.18 -13.75 21.14
C LYS A 611 31.81 -14.42 21.26
N ASP A 612 31.09 -14.48 20.14
CA ASP A 612 29.87 -15.27 20.02
C ASP A 612 30.17 -16.77 19.81
N LYS A 613 29.11 -17.56 19.68
CA LYS A 613 29.18 -19.02 19.47
C LYS A 613 29.97 -19.41 18.21
N ASP A 614 30.07 -18.52 17.23
CA ASP A 614 30.75 -18.74 15.96
C ASP A 614 32.21 -18.23 16.00
N GLY A 615 32.68 -17.80 17.18
CA GLY A 615 34.03 -17.31 17.40
C GLY A 615 34.28 -15.88 16.89
N LYS A 616 33.23 -15.14 16.51
CA LYS A 616 33.34 -13.75 16.04
C LYS A 616 33.26 -12.76 17.20
N PRO A 617 33.98 -11.61 17.14
CA PRO A 617 33.82 -10.54 18.13
C PRO A 617 32.36 -10.11 18.26
N PHE A 618 31.86 -10.10 19.51
CA PHE A 618 30.47 -9.83 19.85
C PHE A 618 30.33 -8.54 20.67
N GLU A 619 31.21 -8.33 21.64
CA GLU A 619 31.24 -7.11 22.47
C GLU A 619 32.67 -6.80 22.90
N VAL A 620 32.93 -5.52 23.15
CA VAL A 620 34.23 -5.00 23.56
C VAL A 620 34.06 -4.13 24.81
N PHE A 621 34.78 -4.47 25.87
CA PHE A 621 34.90 -3.65 27.06
C PHE A 621 36.31 -3.08 27.17
N THR A 622 36.38 -1.86 27.67
CA THR A 622 37.62 -1.13 27.80
C THR A 622 37.69 -0.53 29.19
N ASN A 623 38.81 -0.74 29.86
CA ASN A 623 39.04 -0.17 31.18
C ASN A 623 40.45 0.40 31.24
N ILE A 624 40.56 1.70 31.51
CA ILE A 624 41.85 2.34 31.80
C ILE A 624 41.97 2.36 33.32
N GLY A 625 43.04 1.77 33.88
CA GLY A 625 43.19 1.49 35.32
C GLY A 625 43.02 2.68 36.29
N LYS A 626 44.06 3.06 37.06
CA LYS A 626 43.97 4.08 38.13
C LYS A 626 43.74 5.53 37.64
N ALA A 627 43.46 5.75 36.36
CA ALA A 627 43.26 7.08 35.79
C ALA A 627 41.75 7.37 35.67
N GLY A 628 41.19 8.06 36.65
CA GLY A 628 39.92 8.76 36.46
C GLY A 628 40.11 9.98 35.54
N GLY A 629 39.13 10.28 34.69
CA GLY A 629 39.15 11.48 33.82
C GLY A 629 38.58 11.26 32.41
N CYS A 630 38.81 12.22 31.51
CA CYS A 630 38.29 12.23 30.14
C CYS A 630 38.67 10.99 29.32
N ALA A 631 39.89 10.47 29.49
CA ALA A 631 40.36 9.29 28.77
C ALA A 631 39.58 8.02 29.13
N ALA A 632 39.24 7.83 30.41
CA ALA A 632 38.45 6.68 30.85
C ALA A 632 37.00 6.76 30.34
N SER A 633 36.39 7.95 30.39
CA SER A 633 35.04 8.19 29.87
C SER A 633 34.96 7.96 28.35
N GLN A 634 35.93 8.46 27.59
CA GLN A 634 35.99 8.26 26.14
C GLN A 634 36.25 6.80 25.77
N ALA A 635 37.17 6.12 26.46
CA ALA A 635 37.42 4.70 26.23
C ALA A 635 36.14 3.89 26.47
N GLU A 636 35.45 4.10 27.60
CA GLU A 636 34.19 3.41 27.92
C GLU A 636 33.11 3.67 26.87
N ALA A 637 32.92 4.93 26.44
CA ALA A 637 31.95 5.28 25.41
C ALA A 637 32.26 4.57 24.09
N ILE A 638 33.52 4.54 23.68
CA ILE A 638 33.97 3.84 22.48
C ILE A 638 33.69 2.34 22.59
N GLY A 639 34.02 1.70 23.72
CA GLY A 639 33.73 0.27 23.95
C GLY A 639 32.24 -0.07 23.83
N ARG A 640 31.36 0.79 24.38
CA ARG A 640 29.90 0.64 24.28
C ARG A 640 29.40 0.77 22.84
N LEU A 641 29.90 1.75 22.09
CA LEU A 641 29.53 1.97 20.69
C LEU A 641 30.02 0.83 19.78
N ILE A 642 31.25 0.34 19.99
CA ILE A 642 31.77 -0.84 19.29
C ILE A 642 30.90 -2.06 19.58
N SER A 643 30.53 -2.29 20.84
CA SER A 643 29.66 -3.40 21.22
C SER A 643 28.27 -3.30 20.56
N LEU A 644 27.71 -2.09 20.46
CA LEU A 644 26.47 -1.86 19.74
C LEU A 644 26.61 -2.18 18.24
N ALA A 645 27.69 -1.73 17.61
CA ALA A 645 27.98 -1.97 16.20
C ALA A 645 28.14 -3.47 15.89
N LEU A 646 28.96 -4.18 16.68
CA LEU A 646 29.17 -5.62 16.55
C LEU A 646 27.87 -6.43 16.76
N ARG A 647 27.04 -6.02 17.73
CA ARG A 647 25.73 -6.64 17.96
C ARG A 647 24.73 -6.30 16.87
N SER A 648 24.92 -5.21 16.13
CA SER A 648 24.06 -4.81 15.00
C SER A 648 24.53 -5.38 13.65
N GLY A 649 25.58 -6.21 13.64
CA GLY A 649 26.05 -6.89 12.43
C GLY A 649 27.09 -6.13 11.62
N ILE A 650 27.70 -5.08 12.18
CA ILE A 650 28.85 -4.41 11.54
C ILE A 650 30.08 -5.32 11.62
N GLU A 651 30.76 -5.49 10.48
CA GLU A 651 31.98 -6.29 10.40
C GLU A 651 33.11 -5.65 11.24
N PRO A 652 33.83 -6.43 12.09
CA PRO A 652 34.88 -5.91 12.96
C PRO A 652 35.99 -5.13 12.23
N GLN A 653 36.27 -5.48 10.97
CA GLN A 653 37.29 -4.82 10.14
C GLN A 653 36.93 -3.38 9.82
N GLU A 654 35.65 -3.07 9.61
CA GLU A 654 35.20 -1.70 9.37
C GLU A 654 35.38 -0.85 10.62
N ILE A 655 35.14 -1.41 11.81
CA ILE A 655 35.40 -0.73 13.09
C ILE A 655 36.90 -0.44 13.26
N VAL A 656 37.76 -1.43 12.98
CA VAL A 656 39.22 -1.24 13.03
C VAL A 656 39.66 -0.12 12.08
N LYS A 657 39.13 -0.10 10.85
CA LYS A 657 39.46 0.93 9.84
C LYS A 657 39.11 2.34 10.30
N GLN A 658 38.01 2.52 11.03
CA GLN A 658 37.62 3.83 11.55
C GLN A 658 38.48 4.30 12.74
N LEU A 659 38.99 3.37 13.55
CA LEU A 659 39.66 3.70 14.82
C LEU A 659 41.20 3.71 14.74
N LYS A 660 41.79 2.93 13.83
CA LYS A 660 43.24 2.79 13.68
C LYS A 660 43.86 4.09 13.15
N GLY A 661 44.93 4.55 13.80
CA GLY A 661 45.64 5.78 13.43
C GLY A 661 45.07 7.08 14.03
N ILE A 662 43.93 7.04 14.71
CA ILE A 662 43.45 8.20 15.50
C ILE A 662 44.54 8.55 16.52
N SER A 663 44.92 9.83 16.58
CA SER A 663 46.05 10.30 17.40
C SER A 663 45.57 11.21 18.53
N CYS A 664 46.21 11.11 19.69
CA CYS A 664 46.06 12.06 20.80
C CYS A 664 47.40 12.73 21.13
N HIS A 665 47.39 13.66 22.09
CA HIS A 665 48.57 14.42 22.52
C HIS A 665 49.67 13.58 23.20
N ALA A 666 49.44 12.29 23.45
CA ALA A 666 50.36 11.40 24.14
C ALA A 666 50.52 10.03 23.42
N PRO A 667 51.12 10.00 22.22
CA PRO A 667 51.46 8.75 21.57
C PRO A 667 52.59 8.04 22.31
N VAL A 668 52.51 6.71 22.42
CA VAL A 668 53.53 5.90 23.09
C VAL A 668 54.00 4.76 22.19
N TRP A 669 55.28 4.43 22.30
CA TRP A 669 55.82 3.22 21.68
C TRP A 669 55.60 2.03 22.60
N SER A 670 55.01 0.97 22.06
CA SER A 670 54.80 -0.30 22.76
C SER A 670 55.28 -1.42 21.84
N GLY A 671 55.60 -2.61 22.37
CA GLY A 671 56.32 -3.69 21.65
C GLY A 671 55.76 -4.13 20.29
N ASN A 672 54.52 -3.74 19.94
CA ASN A 672 53.87 -4.00 18.65
C ASN A 672 53.71 -2.74 17.78
N GLY A 673 54.55 -1.71 17.98
CA GLY A 673 54.57 -0.46 17.23
C GLY A 673 54.04 0.76 17.99
N LYS A 674 54.03 1.92 17.32
CA LYS A 674 53.53 3.19 17.88
C LYS A 674 52.02 3.12 18.12
N ILE A 675 51.57 3.33 19.35
CA ILE A 675 50.16 3.49 19.72
C ILE A 675 49.88 4.99 19.79
N THR A 676 49.00 5.48 18.91
CA THR A 676 48.80 6.93 18.75
C THR A 676 47.71 7.49 19.66
N SER A 677 46.77 6.65 20.13
CA SER A 677 45.72 7.02 21.08
C SER A 677 45.08 5.78 21.74
N CYS A 678 44.13 6.00 22.66
CA CYS A 678 43.29 4.93 23.20
C CYS A 678 42.43 4.26 22.10
N SER A 679 41.91 5.03 21.13
CA SER A 679 41.13 4.50 20.00
C SER A 679 41.98 3.59 19.11
N ASP A 680 43.21 4.02 18.81
CA ASP A 680 44.17 3.23 18.03
C ASP A 680 44.59 1.94 18.78
N ALA A 681 44.71 2.01 20.11
CA ALA A 681 44.96 0.84 20.94
C ALA A 681 43.81 -0.19 20.89
N ILE A 682 42.55 0.26 20.94
CA ILE A 682 41.38 -0.63 20.82
C ILE A 682 41.34 -1.27 19.44
N ALA A 683 41.60 -0.50 18.37
CA ALA A 683 41.64 -1.00 17.00
C ALA A 683 42.68 -2.11 16.83
N LYS A 684 43.90 -1.89 17.35
CA LYS A 684 44.99 -2.88 17.30
C LYS A 684 44.71 -4.13 18.12
N ALA A 685 44.01 -4.00 19.25
CA ALA A 685 43.58 -5.15 20.05
C ALA A 685 42.56 -6.01 19.30
N ILE A 686 41.58 -5.39 18.64
CA ILE A 686 40.59 -6.10 17.80
C ILE A 686 41.27 -6.74 16.59
N GLU A 687 42.19 -6.03 15.93
CA GLU A 687 42.94 -6.54 14.79
C GLU A 687 43.79 -7.76 15.15
N ALA A 688 44.48 -7.74 16.29
CA ALA A 688 45.26 -8.88 16.78
C ALA A 688 44.36 -10.11 17.03
N GLU A 689 43.17 -9.90 17.58
CA GLU A 689 42.21 -10.98 17.82
C GLU A 689 41.68 -11.62 16.53
N LEU A 690 41.43 -10.80 15.51
CA LEU A 690 41.02 -11.27 14.20
C LEU A 690 42.13 -12.07 13.50
N ARG A 691 43.40 -11.75 13.75
CA ARG A 691 44.57 -12.46 13.21
C ARG A 691 44.78 -13.80 13.90
N GLU A 692 44.70 -13.85 15.22
CA GLU A 692 44.84 -15.12 15.98
C GLU A 692 43.70 -16.11 15.67
N THR A 693 42.50 -15.61 15.39
CA THR A 693 41.35 -16.46 14.97
C THR A 693 41.52 -17.04 13.56
N LYS A 694 42.42 -16.48 12.73
CA LYS A 694 42.67 -16.91 11.33
C LYS A 694 43.86 -17.86 11.14
N GLY A 695 44.60 -18.21 12.21
CA GLY A 695 45.67 -19.21 12.17
C GLY A 695 46.68 -19.01 11.03
N ASN A 696 47.53 -17.98 11.11
CA ASN A 696 48.72 -17.92 10.27
C ASN A 696 49.86 -17.10 10.89
N SER A 697 50.98 -17.79 11.08
CA SER A 697 52.32 -17.27 11.33
C SER A 697 52.89 -16.63 10.06
N LEU A 698 53.21 -15.34 10.07
CA LEU A 698 54.14 -14.72 9.13
C LEU A 698 54.80 -13.52 9.82
N GLU A 699 56.09 -13.69 10.13
CA GLU A 699 57.03 -12.61 10.40
C GLU A 699 57.16 -11.76 9.12
N ASN A 700 57.17 -10.43 9.26
CA ASN A 700 57.90 -9.58 8.33
C ASN A 700 58.42 -8.34 9.05
N LYS A 701 59.76 -8.23 9.02
CA LYS A 701 60.56 -7.07 9.41
C LYS A 701 60.44 -6.02 8.31
N GLU A 702 60.20 -4.77 8.69
CA GLU A 702 60.56 -3.62 7.85
C GLU A 702 61.27 -2.54 8.69
N GLU A 703 62.25 -1.92 8.04
CA GLU A 703 63.36 -1.17 8.59
C GLU A 703 62.99 0.21 9.15
N ILE A 704 63.77 0.63 10.15
CA ILE A 704 63.72 1.95 10.78
C ILE A 704 64.49 2.95 9.91
N LYS A 705 63.79 3.95 9.36
CA LYS A 705 64.41 5.22 8.95
C LYS A 705 64.26 6.24 10.09
N ASN A 706 65.39 6.60 10.68
CA ASN A 706 65.52 7.71 11.61
C ASN A 706 65.20 9.03 10.88
N ASN A 707 64.23 9.78 11.38
CA ASN A 707 64.20 11.24 11.25
C ASN A 707 63.92 11.83 12.62
N SER A 708 64.85 12.68 13.06
CA SER A 708 64.79 13.49 14.26
C SER A 708 63.63 14.48 14.18
N GLU A 709 62.67 14.39 15.09
CA GLU A 709 61.64 15.42 15.26
C GLU A 709 61.50 15.84 16.72
N ALA A 710 61.38 17.15 16.88
CA ALA A 710 61.33 17.89 18.12
C ALA A 710 60.14 17.49 19.01
N ALA A 711 60.29 17.68 20.32
CA ALA A 711 59.23 17.45 21.30
C ALA A 711 58.01 18.35 20.99
N HIS A 712 56.93 17.76 20.50
CA HIS A 712 55.67 18.46 20.20
C HIS A 712 54.78 18.58 21.46
N TYR A 713 54.47 19.81 21.87
CA TYR A 713 53.66 20.13 23.06
C TYR A 713 52.14 20.23 22.78
N GLY A 714 51.66 19.58 21.71
CA GLY A 714 50.25 19.57 21.31
C GLY A 714 49.89 20.60 20.23
N ALA A 715 48.60 20.67 19.91
CA ALA A 715 48.04 21.55 18.88
C ALA A 715 47.43 22.80 19.51
N CYS A 716 47.64 23.96 18.87
CA CYS A 716 47.11 25.24 19.29
C CYS A 716 45.58 25.18 19.35
N PRO A 717 44.95 25.56 20.47
CA PRO A 717 43.50 25.49 20.61
C PRO A 717 42.75 26.46 19.68
N GLU A 718 43.42 27.49 19.16
CA GLU A 718 42.79 28.48 18.26
C GLU A 718 42.93 28.13 16.78
N CYS A 719 44.08 27.61 16.35
CA CYS A 719 44.33 27.38 14.92
C CYS A 719 44.82 25.96 14.57
N GLY A 720 44.99 25.08 15.55
CA GLY A 720 45.42 23.70 15.34
C GLY A 720 46.90 23.51 15.00
N SER A 721 47.68 24.60 14.87
CA SER A 721 49.11 24.53 14.56
C SER A 721 49.94 24.00 15.74
N SER A 722 51.12 23.44 15.48
CA SER A 722 51.99 22.85 16.50
C SER A 722 52.51 23.89 17.51
N LEU A 723 52.47 23.55 18.80
CA LEU A 723 52.94 24.38 19.90
C LEU A 723 54.40 24.10 20.27
N SER A 724 55.16 25.15 20.56
CA SER A 724 56.52 25.13 21.11
C SER A 724 56.50 25.54 22.60
N TYR A 725 57.52 25.12 23.35
CA TYR A 725 57.68 25.52 24.75
C TYR A 725 58.97 26.33 24.90
N GLU A 726 58.84 27.61 25.20
CA GLU A 726 59.94 28.56 25.30
C GLU A 726 59.73 29.42 26.55
N GLU A 727 60.81 29.62 27.32
CA GLU A 727 60.84 30.52 28.49
C GLU A 727 59.71 30.33 29.53
N GLY A 728 59.22 29.10 29.71
CA GLY A 728 58.17 28.79 30.68
C GLY A 728 56.73 28.91 30.14
N CYS A 729 56.58 29.21 28.86
CA CYS A 729 55.32 29.39 28.18
C CYS A 729 55.16 28.45 26.98
N VAL A 730 53.92 28.01 26.74
CA VAL A 730 53.52 27.29 25.52
C VAL A 730 53.11 28.33 24.48
N ILE A 731 53.77 28.35 23.32
CA ILE A 731 53.60 29.39 22.29
C ILE A 731 53.19 28.77 20.94
N CYS A 732 52.28 29.44 20.24
CA CYS A 732 51.92 29.15 18.85
C CYS A 732 52.47 30.25 17.94
N HIS A 733 53.48 29.92 17.13
CA HIS A 733 54.08 30.89 16.20
C HIS A 733 53.18 31.22 14.99
N SER A 734 52.13 30.44 14.73
CA SER A 734 51.25 30.65 13.58
C SER A 734 50.13 31.67 13.83
N CYS A 735 49.61 31.76 15.07
CA CYS A 735 48.53 32.69 15.40
C CYS A 735 48.83 33.60 16.62
N GLY A 736 49.99 33.43 17.26
CA GLY A 736 50.39 34.24 18.41
C GLY A 736 49.81 33.80 19.76
N PHE A 737 49.10 32.66 19.82
CA PHE A 737 48.56 32.13 21.07
C PHE A 737 49.69 31.80 22.07
N THR A 738 49.61 32.31 23.29
CA THR A 738 50.58 32.05 24.37
C THR A 738 49.89 31.65 25.67
N ARG A 739 50.38 30.60 26.33
CA ARG A 739 49.94 30.17 27.66
C ARG A 739 51.13 29.88 28.56
N CYS A 740 51.42 30.80 29.47
CA CYS A 740 52.48 30.66 30.48
C CYS A 740 51.98 29.88 31.70
N SER A 741 52.90 29.16 32.34
CA SER A 741 52.63 28.37 33.56
C SER A 741 52.65 29.25 34.81
#